data_AF-A0A3Q0ST37-F1
#
_entry.id   AF-A0A3Q0ST37-F1
#
_cell.length_a   1.000
_cell.length_b   1.000
_cell.length_c   1.000
_cell.angle_alpha   90.00
_cell.angle_beta   90.00
_cell.angle_gamma   90.00
#
_symmetry.space_group_name_H-M   'P 1'
#
loop_
_entity.id
_entity.type
_entity.pdbx_description
1 polymer ?
#
loop_
_entity_poly.entity_id
_entity_poly.type
_entity_poly.pdbx_seq_one_letter_code
_entity_poly.pdbx_strand_id
1 'polypeptide(L)'
;MPLPNILCICERKEEMIEKIKLLDIETQAAIVSHIQEVTHNQLNVLDLSWLEEGAEVTHEELEPLSRNMAASLRQLVDQRDKASEVIVDLTQERDYLSSQQPQEGCRSLGMIKEKQHLSVELADTKAKLRRYRQELEEKTEQLMDSKHEVERLDQELQRLKQENQSLSTEARSARVYRDEVDSLRERAARVDRLETELSRCKEKLNDVHFYKTRVEELREDNLTLLETKVLLEEQLSASRGRCDKLHTLEKDNLLLRAKIHDLEMERDSERRRLEELVEENMLLEIGQKQSMNESAHLGWELEQLTKNHDNTNTETRKSLVHELNECVSSRMLKLEKENRELQASIERLKEENHLLQEQQLHTQELDRENQSLSNKLERLQGLLDQEKMTNQDMESLGEELLKEKQSLEHELHTLKAEKDRQISELESEKQHLAEAVASLQERAQSNSEARVREVEAENRLLHQSITDTSSRLASLETQLKGSNEDAERLRERAGRCEEAERELARLERNREALNRERSEALEKQVSSLEQEVHRLKREAEENQRELQQLMKQEAENSLLSKENLELRCSLESLRSSSTRLTTVQEKLQEAQKEMQELQRRLEEAGEEAQGERKRAERLEVNLAALNQEKHRLEEEMERSKEERVEEERRRQETENREEDLRREVGELREERRRRVEGDEERKKLQLDLEQSEKGRKQLEKESWRMRTLLEGKETELEEKTRRLTEVTKEGGALKKEMERLKEGAVKAKEMERENKELQKQATIDKRTLATLREVRGGGGGFEPHRQIEFKCFYLSRLRS
;
A
#
# COMPACT_ATOMS: atom_id res chain seq x y z
N MET A 1 -47.27 93.19 34.10
CA MET A 1 -47.79 93.28 32.72
C MET A 1 -48.39 91.91 32.33
N PRO A 2 -49.27 91.79 31.34
CA PRO A 2 -49.55 90.48 30.74
C PRO A 2 -48.26 89.94 30.10
N LEU A 3 -47.88 88.70 30.42
CA LEU A 3 -46.81 87.99 29.74
C LEU A 3 -47.30 87.57 28.34
N PRO A 4 -46.56 87.83 27.25
CA PRO A 4 -47.00 87.46 25.92
C PRO A 4 -46.96 85.94 25.67
N ASN A 5 -47.75 85.47 24.70
CA ASN A 5 -48.35 84.12 24.63
C ASN A 5 -47.42 82.87 24.51
N ILE A 6 -46.09 82.97 24.63
CA ILE A 6 -45.21 81.80 24.43
C ILE A 6 -45.33 80.71 25.53
N LEU A 7 -45.94 81.03 26.68
CA LEU A 7 -46.32 80.06 27.71
C LEU A 7 -47.44 79.08 27.29
N CYS A 8 -47.95 79.15 26.05
CA CYS A 8 -48.98 78.23 25.54
C CYS A 8 -48.48 76.81 25.21
N ILE A 9 -47.16 76.55 25.13
CA ILE A 9 -46.60 75.23 24.77
C ILE A 9 -46.17 74.43 26.03
N CYS A 10 -46.08 75.06 27.20
CA CYS A 10 -45.67 74.39 28.44
C CYS A 10 -46.88 73.87 29.24
N GLU A 11 -46.98 72.56 29.45
CA GLU A 11 -48.03 71.94 30.27
C GLU A 11 -48.11 72.49 31.71
N ARG A 12 -47.00 73.01 32.24
CA ARG A 12 -46.89 73.56 33.61
C ARG A 12 -46.82 75.08 33.66
N LYS A 13 -47.35 75.77 32.65
CA LYS A 13 -47.29 77.24 32.51
C LYS A 13 -47.68 78.02 33.78
N GLU A 14 -48.68 77.55 34.53
CA GLU A 14 -49.20 78.25 35.71
C GLU A 14 -48.21 78.17 36.89
N GLU A 15 -47.62 76.99 37.13
CA GLU A 15 -46.55 76.76 38.12
C GLU A 15 -45.31 77.63 37.80
N MET A 16 -44.98 77.79 36.52
CA MET A 16 -43.90 78.66 36.04
C MET A 16 -44.19 80.14 36.31
N ILE A 17 -45.41 80.60 36.02
CA ILE A 17 -45.86 81.99 36.25
C ILE A 17 -45.86 82.32 37.74
N GLU A 18 -46.27 81.40 38.63
CA GLU A 18 -46.21 81.61 40.08
C GLU A 18 -44.77 81.72 40.59
N LYS A 19 -43.85 80.87 40.12
CA LYS A 19 -42.42 80.97 40.45
C LYS A 19 -41.81 82.30 40.01
N ILE A 20 -42.14 82.78 38.80
CA ILE A 20 -41.65 84.07 38.31
C ILE A 20 -42.19 85.23 39.15
N LYS A 21 -43.46 85.19 39.59
CA LYS A 21 -44.06 86.21 40.49
C LYS A 21 -43.42 86.27 41.88
N LEU A 22 -42.68 85.25 42.30
CA LEU A 22 -41.95 85.20 43.58
C LEU A 22 -40.52 85.75 43.49
N LEU A 23 -40.02 86.04 42.28
CA LEU A 23 -38.74 86.70 42.07
C LEU A 23 -38.86 88.21 42.32
N ASP A 24 -37.73 88.91 42.46
CA ASP A 24 -37.70 90.36 42.59
C ASP A 24 -38.13 91.07 41.29
N ILE A 25 -38.40 92.39 41.38
CA ILE A 25 -38.96 93.17 40.27
C ILE A 25 -37.97 93.35 39.11
N GLU A 26 -36.66 93.41 39.37
CA GLU A 26 -35.64 93.57 38.33
C GLU A 26 -35.45 92.27 37.55
N THR A 27 -35.38 91.13 38.25
CA THR A 27 -35.37 89.80 37.64
C THR A 27 -36.68 89.52 36.89
N GLN A 28 -37.85 89.90 37.44
CA GLN A 28 -39.12 89.81 36.72
C GLN A 28 -39.12 90.66 35.44
N ALA A 29 -38.57 91.88 35.48
CA ALA A 29 -38.46 92.74 34.30
C ALA A 29 -37.51 92.17 33.24
N ALA A 30 -36.35 91.64 33.65
CA ALA A 30 -35.40 90.98 32.74
C ALA A 30 -36.02 89.73 32.07
N ILE A 31 -36.73 88.90 32.84
CA ILE A 31 -37.46 87.74 32.31
C ILE A 31 -38.56 88.18 31.34
N VAL A 32 -39.32 89.24 31.64
CA VAL A 32 -40.30 89.81 30.72
C VAL A 32 -39.63 90.33 29.44
N SER A 33 -38.48 90.99 29.53
CA SER A 33 -37.72 91.48 28.37
C SER A 33 -37.24 90.34 27.46
N HIS A 34 -36.68 89.25 28.02
CA HIS A 34 -36.28 88.09 27.19
C HIS A 34 -37.49 87.33 26.62
N ILE A 35 -38.61 87.23 27.34
CA ILE A 35 -39.85 86.69 26.78
C ILE A 35 -40.42 87.62 25.68
N GLN A 36 -40.23 88.94 25.79
CA GLN A 36 -40.58 89.89 24.72
C GLN A 36 -39.64 89.74 23.50
N GLU A 37 -38.34 89.60 23.72
CA GLU A 37 -37.32 89.37 22.69
C GLU A 37 -37.60 88.10 21.87
N VAL A 38 -37.90 86.99 22.56
CA VAL A 38 -38.24 85.69 21.96
C VAL A 38 -39.64 85.70 21.29
N THR A 39 -40.57 86.54 21.75
CA THR A 39 -41.89 86.70 21.07
C THR A 39 -41.89 87.65 19.89
N HIS A 40 -41.03 88.67 19.87
CA HIS A 40 -41.01 89.71 18.82
C HIS A 40 -40.04 89.40 17.68
N ASN A 41 -38.98 88.61 17.91
CA ASN A 41 -38.04 88.21 16.88
C ASN A 41 -38.05 86.69 16.65
N GLN A 42 -38.81 86.24 15.66
CA GLN A 42 -38.91 84.81 15.30
C GLN A 42 -37.56 84.18 14.89
N LEU A 43 -36.56 84.98 14.46
CA LEU A 43 -35.23 84.47 14.11
C LEU A 43 -34.40 84.01 15.33
N ASN A 44 -34.80 84.42 16.54
CA ASN A 44 -34.19 83.96 17.80
C ASN A 44 -34.72 82.58 18.25
N VAL A 45 -35.71 82.01 17.54
CA VAL A 45 -36.23 80.66 17.80
C VAL A 45 -35.91 79.77 16.60
N LEU A 46 -35.01 78.81 16.77
CA LEU A 46 -34.90 77.70 15.81
C LEU A 46 -36.06 76.75 16.07
N ASP A 47 -37.00 76.69 15.13
CA ASP A 47 -37.94 75.57 15.06
C ASP A 47 -37.17 74.30 14.67
N LEU A 48 -37.55 73.18 15.30
CA LEU A 48 -36.97 71.84 15.14
C LEU A 48 -38.03 70.81 14.72
N SER A 49 -39.26 71.25 14.39
CA SER A 49 -40.36 70.40 13.87
C SER A 49 -39.97 69.54 12.66
N TRP A 50 -39.05 70.02 11.83
CA TRP A 50 -38.46 69.31 10.68
C TRP A 50 -37.50 68.17 11.05
N LEU A 51 -37.22 67.96 12.34
CA LEU A 51 -36.36 66.88 12.86
C LEU A 51 -37.17 65.68 13.40
N GLU A 52 -38.50 65.77 13.47
CA GLU A 52 -39.36 64.65 13.86
C GLU A 52 -39.59 63.68 12.69
N GLU A 53 -39.56 62.37 12.95
CA GLU A 53 -39.67 61.33 11.91
C GLU A 53 -41.04 61.31 11.24
N GLY A 54 -41.13 61.92 10.05
CA GLY A 54 -42.34 61.90 9.19
C GLY A 54 -42.69 63.23 8.51
N ALA A 55 -41.96 64.32 8.78
CA ALA A 55 -42.22 65.62 8.15
C ALA A 55 -41.68 65.72 6.70
N GLU A 56 -42.54 65.61 5.70
CA GLU A 56 -42.20 65.88 4.29
C GLU A 56 -42.06 67.39 4.03
N VAL A 57 -40.89 67.97 4.37
CA VAL A 57 -40.56 69.37 4.06
C VAL A 57 -40.46 69.57 2.55
N THR A 58 -41.25 70.48 1.99
CA THR A 58 -41.22 70.72 0.53
C THR A 58 -39.98 71.49 0.10
N HIS A 59 -39.53 71.29 -1.15
CA HIS A 59 -38.31 71.93 -1.67
C HIS A 59 -38.40 73.47 -1.68
N GLU A 60 -39.60 74.04 -1.81
CA GLU A 60 -39.83 75.50 -1.78
C GLU A 60 -39.68 76.08 -0.36
N GLU A 61 -39.92 75.28 0.69
CA GLU A 61 -39.78 75.66 2.10
C GLU A 61 -38.37 75.41 2.66
N LEU A 62 -37.64 74.43 2.10
CA LEU A 62 -36.28 74.08 2.50
C LEU A 62 -35.27 75.21 2.26
N GLU A 63 -35.47 76.03 1.21
CA GLU A 63 -34.56 77.13 0.87
C GLU A 63 -34.63 78.33 1.84
N PRO A 64 -35.80 78.86 2.24
CA PRO A 64 -35.87 79.83 3.33
C PRO A 64 -35.47 79.24 4.69
N LEU A 65 -35.81 77.97 4.98
CA LEU A 65 -35.41 77.30 6.24
C LEU A 65 -33.89 77.22 6.38
N SER A 66 -33.19 76.71 5.37
CA SER A 66 -31.72 76.60 5.37
C SER A 66 -31.03 77.98 5.39
N ARG A 67 -31.59 78.98 4.70
CA ARG A 67 -31.11 80.37 4.71
C ARG A 67 -31.24 81.01 6.10
N ASN A 68 -32.34 80.76 6.81
CA ASN A 68 -32.56 81.20 8.19
C ASN A 68 -31.64 80.46 9.17
N MET A 69 -31.55 79.13 9.10
CA MET A 69 -30.65 78.33 9.92
C MET A 69 -29.18 78.78 9.77
N ALA A 70 -28.74 79.06 8.54
CA ALA A 70 -27.41 79.61 8.29
C ALA A 70 -27.22 81.03 8.86
N ALA A 71 -28.28 81.84 8.98
CA ALA A 71 -28.23 83.14 9.64
C ALA A 71 -28.12 82.99 11.17
N SER A 72 -28.95 82.15 11.79
CA SER A 72 -28.89 81.87 13.24
C SER A 72 -27.55 81.21 13.63
N LEU A 73 -27.00 80.31 12.82
CA LEU A 73 -25.66 79.74 13.04
C LEU A 73 -24.55 80.78 12.96
N ARG A 74 -24.61 81.73 12.01
CA ARG A 74 -23.68 82.87 11.97
C ARG A 74 -23.83 83.77 13.19
N GLN A 75 -25.05 84.09 13.60
CA GLN A 75 -25.32 84.88 14.80
C GLN A 75 -24.79 84.20 16.07
N LEU A 76 -24.92 82.87 16.19
CA LEU A 76 -24.34 82.09 17.30
C LEU A 76 -22.81 82.08 17.29
N VAL A 77 -22.17 82.03 16.11
CA VAL A 77 -20.73 82.19 15.95
C VAL A 77 -20.28 83.60 16.36
N ASP A 78 -20.95 84.65 15.87
CA ASP A 78 -20.67 86.03 16.24
C ASP A 78 -20.86 86.28 17.75
N GLN A 79 -21.86 85.64 18.37
CA GLN A 79 -22.09 85.69 19.82
C GLN A 79 -21.02 84.94 20.61
N ARG A 80 -20.61 83.74 20.16
CA ARG A 80 -19.49 82.98 20.73
C ARG A 80 -18.20 83.79 20.68
N ASP A 81 -17.93 84.45 19.56
CA ASP A 81 -16.67 85.15 19.35
C ASP A 81 -16.63 86.46 20.15
N LYS A 82 -17.73 87.21 20.24
CA LYS A 82 -17.86 88.35 21.18
C LYS A 82 -17.79 87.93 22.64
N ALA A 83 -18.38 86.79 23.00
CA ALA A 83 -18.25 86.25 24.36
C ALA A 83 -16.80 85.82 24.67
N SER A 84 -16.09 85.30 23.67
CA SER A 84 -14.68 84.93 23.78
C SER A 84 -13.78 86.16 23.90
N GLU A 85 -14.07 87.22 23.13
CA GLU A 85 -13.45 88.55 23.23
C GLU A 85 -13.62 89.12 24.65
N VAL A 86 -14.86 89.16 25.18
CA VAL A 86 -15.14 89.62 26.56
C VAL A 86 -14.48 88.72 27.62
N ILE A 87 -14.40 87.40 27.42
CA ILE A 87 -13.68 86.49 28.34
C ILE A 87 -12.16 86.75 28.30
N VAL A 88 -11.61 87.09 27.14
CA VAL A 88 -10.21 87.47 26.95
C VAL A 88 -9.94 88.84 27.58
N ASP A 89 -10.82 89.83 27.42
CA ASP A 89 -10.70 91.15 28.04
C ASP A 89 -10.79 91.06 29.56
N LEU A 90 -11.79 90.37 30.12
CA LEU A 90 -11.92 90.13 31.56
C LEU A 90 -10.74 89.31 32.12
N THR A 91 -10.14 88.44 31.31
CA THR A 91 -8.91 87.72 31.67
C THR A 91 -7.70 88.66 31.68
N GLN A 92 -7.56 89.53 30.68
CA GLN A 92 -6.53 90.55 30.63
C GLN A 92 -6.67 91.57 31.76
N GLU A 93 -7.89 92.04 32.09
CA GLU A 93 -8.13 92.89 33.25
C GLU A 93 -7.76 92.18 34.56
N ARG A 94 -8.15 90.91 34.73
CA ARG A 94 -7.82 90.11 35.92
C ARG A 94 -6.32 89.86 36.06
N ASP A 95 -5.61 89.61 34.96
CA ASP A 95 -4.16 89.41 34.97
C ASP A 95 -3.37 90.75 35.07
N TYR A 96 -3.94 91.85 34.56
CA TYR A 96 -3.46 93.22 34.74
C TYR A 96 -3.61 93.68 36.20
N LEU A 97 -4.77 93.47 36.82
CA LEU A 97 -5.00 93.73 38.24
C LEU A 97 -4.14 92.83 39.14
N SER A 98 -3.87 91.59 38.72
CA SER A 98 -2.94 90.69 39.42
C SER A 98 -1.48 91.11 39.29
N SER A 99 -1.09 91.73 38.18
CA SER A 99 0.28 92.24 37.96
C SER A 99 0.50 93.68 38.43
N GLN A 100 -0.56 94.46 38.63
CA GLN A 100 -0.50 95.77 39.29
C GLN A 100 -0.32 95.68 40.82
N GLN A 101 -0.46 94.51 41.44
CA GLN A 101 -0.42 94.36 42.90
C GLN A 101 0.97 94.67 43.48
N PRO A 102 1.18 95.79 44.21
CA PRO A 102 2.51 96.16 44.70
C PRO A 102 2.88 95.40 45.97
N GLN A 103 4.16 95.03 46.12
CA GLN A 103 4.71 94.75 47.45
C GLN A 103 4.92 96.08 48.20
N GLU A 104 3.89 96.59 48.86
CA GLU A 104 4.02 97.68 49.83
C GLU A 104 3.56 97.28 51.23
N GLY A 105 4.34 97.69 52.23
CA GLY A 105 4.04 97.47 53.64
C GLY A 105 3.87 98.80 54.38
N CYS A 106 3.00 98.78 55.42
CA CYS A 106 2.71 99.90 56.33
C CYS A 106 1.88 101.02 55.65
N ARG A 107 0.70 101.37 56.17
CA ARG A 107 0.52 102.00 57.51
C ARG A 107 -0.78 101.67 58.23
N SER A 108 -0.73 101.86 59.54
CA SER A 108 -1.81 101.80 60.54
C SER A 108 -2.92 102.85 60.32
N LEU A 109 -4.08 102.85 60.98
CA LEU A 109 -4.52 102.17 62.21
C LEU A 109 -5.94 101.56 62.06
N GLY A 110 -6.25 100.51 62.85
CA GLY A 110 -7.62 100.00 63.06
C GLY A 110 -7.65 98.51 63.43
N MET A 111 -6.98 97.69 62.63
CA MET A 111 -7.12 96.23 62.66
C MET A 111 -6.30 95.54 63.77
N ILE A 112 -6.87 95.45 64.98
CA ILE A 112 -6.37 94.53 66.03
C ILE A 112 -7.31 93.32 66.20
N LYS A 113 -8.63 93.54 66.26
CA LYS A 113 -9.61 92.43 66.29
C LYS A 113 -9.70 91.72 64.95
N GLU A 114 -9.83 92.46 63.85
CA GLU A 114 -9.89 91.88 62.50
C GLU A 114 -8.63 91.07 62.17
N LYS A 115 -7.43 91.53 62.57
CA LYS A 115 -6.20 90.75 62.41
C LYS A 115 -6.24 89.39 63.11
N GLN A 116 -6.93 89.27 64.25
CA GLN A 116 -7.08 87.99 64.93
C GLN A 116 -8.05 87.08 64.17
N HIS A 117 -9.20 87.59 63.74
CA HIS A 117 -10.15 86.82 62.90
C HIS A 117 -9.52 86.39 61.56
N LEU A 118 -8.90 87.31 60.81
CA LEU A 118 -8.13 87.03 59.60
C LEU A 118 -6.99 86.03 59.84
N SER A 119 -6.36 86.01 61.02
CA SER A 119 -5.33 85.01 61.34
C SER A 119 -5.89 83.61 61.59
N VAL A 120 -7.11 83.50 62.13
CA VAL A 120 -7.84 82.24 62.30
C VAL A 120 -8.38 81.74 60.96
N GLU A 121 -8.98 82.62 60.15
CA GLU A 121 -9.43 82.31 58.80
C GLU A 121 -8.26 81.90 57.88
N LEU A 122 -7.10 82.54 58.01
CA LEU A 122 -5.86 82.13 57.35
C LEU A 122 -5.33 80.79 57.87
N ALA A 123 -5.50 80.48 59.15
CA ALA A 123 -5.14 79.18 59.70
C ALA A 123 -6.08 78.07 59.21
N ASP A 124 -7.39 78.31 59.18
CA ASP A 124 -8.41 77.37 58.72
C ASP A 124 -8.34 77.12 57.21
N THR A 125 -8.14 78.16 56.39
CA THR A 125 -7.90 77.98 54.94
C THR A 125 -6.59 77.22 54.70
N LYS A 126 -5.52 77.50 55.45
CA LYS A 126 -4.26 76.76 55.39
C LYS A 126 -4.38 75.32 55.92
N ALA A 127 -5.31 75.04 56.83
CA ALA A 127 -5.64 73.69 57.29
C ALA A 127 -6.48 72.92 56.26
N LYS A 128 -7.50 73.55 55.66
CA LYS A 128 -8.25 72.99 54.53
C LYS A 128 -7.33 72.68 53.35
N LEU A 129 -6.42 73.59 53.00
CA LEU A 129 -5.43 73.41 51.94
C LEU A 129 -4.39 72.32 52.23
N ARG A 130 -4.15 71.97 53.51
CA ARG A 130 -3.38 70.76 53.87
C ARG A 130 -4.20 69.48 53.66
N ARG A 131 -5.49 69.47 54.05
CA ARG A 131 -6.38 68.32 53.81
C ARG A 131 -6.54 68.06 52.31
N TYR A 132 -6.86 69.08 51.52
CA TYR A 132 -6.98 68.94 50.06
C TYR A 132 -5.69 68.50 49.36
N ARG A 133 -4.51 68.76 49.94
CA ARG A 133 -3.25 68.18 49.43
C ARG A 133 -3.13 66.70 49.76
N GLN A 134 -3.40 66.31 51.01
CA GLN A 134 -3.38 64.90 51.40
C GLN A 134 -4.46 64.09 50.66
N GLU A 135 -5.67 64.63 50.53
CA GLU A 135 -6.77 64.04 49.74
C GLU A 135 -6.38 63.90 48.25
N LEU A 136 -5.63 64.87 47.69
CA LEU A 136 -5.09 64.77 46.33
C LEU A 136 -3.99 63.69 46.24
N GLU A 137 -3.08 63.63 47.21
CA GLU A 137 -2.00 62.63 47.30
C GLU A 137 -2.59 61.21 47.39
N GLU A 138 -3.53 60.97 48.32
CA GLU A 138 -4.28 59.70 48.46
C GLU A 138 -5.06 59.34 47.17
N LYS A 139 -5.62 60.34 46.46
CA LYS A 139 -6.29 60.11 45.16
C LYS A 139 -5.31 59.83 44.02
N THR A 140 -4.10 60.38 44.05
CA THR A 140 -3.06 60.00 43.08
C THR A 140 -2.53 58.60 43.32
N GLU A 141 -2.39 58.15 44.57
CA GLU A 141 -2.02 56.77 44.91
C GLU A 141 -3.09 55.77 44.42
N GLN A 142 -4.36 56.01 44.76
CA GLN A 142 -5.50 55.21 44.25
C GLN A 142 -5.62 55.19 42.72
N LEU A 143 -5.25 56.28 42.04
CA LEU A 143 -5.19 56.36 40.58
C LEU A 143 -4.01 55.56 39.99
N MET A 144 -2.90 55.43 40.72
CA MET A 144 -1.77 54.60 40.29
C MET A 144 -2.06 53.11 40.52
N ASP A 145 -2.64 52.72 41.66
CA ASP A 145 -3.02 51.33 41.94
C ASP A 145 -4.02 50.80 40.91
N SER A 146 -5.07 51.57 40.62
CA SER A 146 -6.08 51.21 39.61
C SER A 146 -5.52 51.15 38.18
N LYS A 147 -4.49 51.96 37.84
CA LYS A 147 -3.77 51.82 36.57
C LYS A 147 -2.98 50.51 36.51
N HIS A 148 -2.19 50.19 37.53
CA HIS A 148 -1.42 48.94 37.56
C HIS A 148 -2.35 47.70 37.54
N GLU A 149 -3.53 47.77 38.16
CA GLU A 149 -4.53 46.70 38.04
C GLU A 149 -5.10 46.58 36.62
N VAL A 150 -5.43 47.69 35.94
CA VAL A 150 -5.85 47.66 34.53
C VAL A 150 -4.73 47.11 33.64
N GLU A 151 -3.48 47.53 33.82
CA GLU A 151 -2.32 47.02 33.07
C GLU A 151 -2.10 45.51 33.29
N ARG A 152 -2.32 45.01 34.52
CA ARG A 152 -2.28 43.57 34.84
C ARG A 152 -3.42 42.81 34.15
N LEU A 153 -4.65 43.31 34.22
CA LEU A 153 -5.81 42.69 33.59
C LEU A 153 -5.68 42.66 32.06
N ASP A 154 -5.09 43.69 31.45
CA ASP A 154 -4.88 43.73 30.00
C ASP A 154 -3.78 42.73 29.56
N GLN A 155 -2.76 42.50 30.39
CA GLN A 155 -1.77 41.42 30.19
C GLN A 155 -2.38 40.01 30.34
N GLU A 156 -3.25 39.80 31.33
CA GLU A 156 -4.00 38.54 31.51
C GLU A 156 -4.96 38.31 30.32
N LEU A 157 -5.65 39.36 29.85
CA LEU A 157 -6.53 39.32 28.68
C LEU A 157 -5.76 39.06 27.37
N GLN A 158 -4.54 39.58 27.23
CA GLN A 158 -3.65 39.25 26.10
C GLN A 158 -3.19 37.79 26.14
N ARG A 159 -2.85 37.23 27.31
CA ARG A 159 -2.56 35.78 27.46
C ARG A 159 -3.77 34.93 27.06
N LEU A 160 -4.94 35.20 27.63
CA LEU A 160 -6.16 34.43 27.33
C LEU A 160 -6.55 34.51 25.84
N LYS A 161 -6.29 35.63 25.16
CA LYS A 161 -6.44 35.74 23.69
C LYS A 161 -5.46 34.85 22.93
N GLN A 162 -4.20 34.77 23.35
CA GLN A 162 -3.19 33.89 22.74
C GLN A 162 -3.51 32.41 22.97
N GLU A 163 -3.91 32.03 24.19
CA GLU A 163 -4.31 30.67 24.55
C GLU A 163 -5.57 30.22 23.80
N ASN A 164 -6.56 31.10 23.62
CA ASN A 164 -7.74 30.83 22.81
C ASN A 164 -7.38 30.66 21.32
N GLN A 165 -6.43 31.45 20.80
CA GLN A 165 -5.91 31.28 19.43
C GLN A 165 -5.18 29.94 19.24
N SER A 166 -4.35 29.50 20.19
CA SER A 166 -3.66 28.21 20.10
C SER A 166 -4.63 27.03 20.20
N LEU A 167 -5.57 27.06 21.14
CA LEU A 167 -6.66 26.07 21.25
C LEU A 167 -7.53 26.06 19.98
N SER A 168 -7.75 27.19 19.33
CA SER A 168 -8.46 27.29 18.05
C SER A 168 -7.66 26.73 16.86
N THR A 169 -6.32 26.78 16.89
CA THR A 169 -5.49 26.05 15.92
C THR A 169 -5.48 24.54 16.17
N GLU A 170 -5.38 24.12 17.43
CA GLU A 170 -5.39 22.70 17.83
C GLU A 170 -6.74 22.03 17.56
N ALA A 171 -7.85 22.72 17.85
CA ALA A 171 -9.19 22.25 17.51
C ALA A 171 -9.46 22.18 15.99
N ARG A 172 -8.60 22.80 15.16
CA ARG A 172 -8.62 22.64 13.69
C ARG A 172 -7.76 21.47 13.22
N SER A 173 -6.54 21.28 13.73
CA SER A 173 -5.74 20.07 13.40
C SER A 173 -6.43 18.80 13.89
N ALA A 174 -7.05 18.83 15.07
CA ALA A 174 -7.89 17.74 15.58
C ALA A 174 -9.23 17.53 14.82
N ARG A 175 -9.55 18.33 13.79
CA ARG A 175 -10.58 17.97 12.78
C ARG A 175 -9.93 17.23 11.63
N VAL A 176 -8.87 17.79 11.04
CA VAL A 176 -8.11 17.15 9.94
C VAL A 176 -7.69 15.72 10.29
N TYR A 177 -7.16 15.47 11.49
CA TYR A 177 -6.82 14.11 11.93
C TYR A 177 -8.02 13.16 12.10
N ARG A 178 -9.24 13.67 12.31
CA ARG A 178 -10.46 12.84 12.27
C ARG A 178 -10.88 12.56 10.83
N ASP A 179 -10.85 13.56 9.97
CA ASP A 179 -11.15 13.43 8.55
C ASP A 179 -10.19 12.41 7.87
N GLU A 180 -8.91 12.44 8.25
CA GLU A 180 -7.90 11.43 7.86
C GLU A 180 -8.20 10.04 8.41
N VAL A 181 -8.55 9.92 9.69
CA VAL A 181 -8.91 8.62 10.31
C VAL A 181 -10.17 8.03 9.69
N ASP A 182 -11.17 8.83 9.36
CA ASP A 182 -12.38 8.39 8.69
C ASP A 182 -12.13 8.00 7.22
N SER A 183 -11.27 8.73 6.51
CA SER A 183 -10.76 8.28 5.19
C SER A 183 -9.99 6.95 5.26
N LEU A 184 -9.19 6.74 6.30
CA LEU A 184 -8.50 5.46 6.54
C LEU A 184 -9.47 4.32 6.90
N ARG A 185 -10.57 4.60 7.62
CA ARG A 185 -11.65 3.64 7.89
C ARG A 185 -12.40 3.25 6.63
N GLU A 186 -12.75 4.21 5.76
CA GLU A 186 -13.37 3.90 4.46
C GLU A 186 -12.44 3.09 3.55
N ARG A 187 -11.13 3.38 3.57
CA ARG A 187 -10.12 2.58 2.87
C ARG A 187 -10.06 1.15 3.40
N ALA A 188 -10.02 0.95 4.72
CA ALA A 188 -10.03 -0.39 5.33
C ALA A 188 -11.29 -1.17 4.92
N ALA A 189 -12.47 -0.57 5.11
CA ALA A 189 -13.75 -1.16 4.72
C ALA A 189 -13.91 -1.40 3.20
N ARG A 190 -13.05 -0.81 2.36
CA ARG A 190 -12.93 -1.10 0.92
C ARG A 190 -11.97 -2.27 0.67
N VAL A 191 -10.88 -2.39 1.42
CA VAL A 191 -9.98 -3.55 1.38
C VAL A 191 -10.74 -4.82 1.80
N ASP A 192 -11.49 -4.78 2.91
CA ASP A 192 -12.29 -5.93 3.38
C ASP A 192 -13.22 -6.47 2.28
N ARG A 193 -13.89 -5.57 1.54
CA ARG A 193 -14.75 -5.93 0.40
C ARG A 193 -13.95 -6.59 -0.72
N LEU A 194 -12.85 -5.98 -1.14
CA LEU A 194 -11.97 -6.51 -2.17
C LEU A 194 -11.36 -7.87 -1.78
N GLU A 195 -11.10 -8.11 -0.50
CA GLU A 195 -10.66 -9.42 0.01
C GLU A 195 -11.77 -10.48 -0.05
N THR A 196 -13.03 -10.13 0.24
CA THR A 196 -14.16 -11.06 0.03
C THR A 196 -14.42 -11.33 -1.45
N GLU A 197 -14.32 -10.32 -2.32
CA GLU A 197 -14.43 -10.49 -3.78
C GLU A 197 -13.28 -11.36 -4.33
N LEU A 198 -12.04 -11.12 -3.89
CA LEU A 198 -10.87 -11.94 -4.23
C LEU A 198 -11.05 -13.39 -3.78
N SER A 199 -11.61 -13.62 -2.60
CA SER A 199 -11.89 -14.96 -2.07
C SER A 199 -12.92 -15.69 -2.92
N ARG A 200 -14.02 -15.01 -3.28
CA ARG A 200 -15.04 -15.55 -4.21
C ARG A 200 -14.50 -15.81 -5.62
N CYS A 201 -13.50 -15.04 -6.07
CA CYS A 201 -12.79 -15.29 -7.32
C CYS A 201 -11.85 -16.50 -7.24
N LYS A 202 -11.23 -16.77 -6.08
CA LYS A 202 -10.45 -18.01 -5.84
C LYS A 202 -11.36 -19.25 -5.82
N GLU A 203 -12.54 -19.16 -5.22
CA GLU A 203 -13.56 -20.23 -5.25
C GLU A 203 -13.92 -20.59 -6.70
N LYS A 204 -14.32 -19.60 -7.50
CA LYS A 204 -14.61 -19.79 -8.94
C LYS A 204 -13.42 -20.35 -9.74
N LEU A 205 -12.19 -19.98 -9.37
CA LEU A 205 -10.99 -20.53 -10.01
C LEU A 205 -10.80 -22.01 -9.67
N ASN A 206 -11.11 -22.43 -8.43
CA ASN A 206 -11.13 -23.84 -8.04
C ASN A 206 -12.19 -24.62 -8.81
N ASP A 207 -13.40 -24.06 -9.00
CA ASP A 207 -14.45 -24.66 -9.84
C ASP A 207 -13.95 -24.87 -11.28
N VAL A 208 -13.30 -23.85 -11.87
CA VAL A 208 -12.70 -23.94 -13.21
C VAL A 208 -11.60 -24.99 -13.27
N HIS A 209 -10.77 -25.14 -12.23
CA HIS A 209 -9.79 -26.23 -12.13
C HIS A 209 -10.45 -27.61 -12.05
N PHE A 210 -11.51 -27.76 -11.25
CA PHE A 210 -12.29 -28.99 -11.16
C PHE A 210 -12.90 -29.39 -12.51
N TYR A 211 -13.60 -28.46 -13.19
CA TYR A 211 -14.17 -28.72 -14.51
C TYR A 211 -13.10 -28.99 -15.57
N LYS A 212 -11.93 -28.32 -15.49
CA LYS A 212 -10.80 -28.62 -16.37
C LYS A 212 -10.35 -30.08 -16.19
N THR A 213 -10.05 -30.50 -14.95
CA THR A 213 -9.63 -31.88 -14.66
C THR A 213 -10.69 -32.88 -15.12
N ARG A 214 -11.98 -32.62 -14.85
CA ARG A 214 -13.07 -33.52 -15.26
C ARG A 214 -13.21 -33.63 -16.79
N VAL A 215 -12.90 -32.57 -17.53
CA VAL A 215 -12.85 -32.58 -19.01
C VAL A 215 -11.59 -33.28 -19.53
N GLU A 216 -10.49 -33.29 -18.77
CA GLU A 216 -9.27 -34.03 -19.11
C GLU A 216 -9.47 -35.54 -18.87
N GLU A 217 -10.03 -35.95 -17.73
CA GLU A 217 -10.50 -37.33 -17.46
C GLU A 217 -11.40 -37.86 -18.59
N LEU A 218 -12.46 -37.10 -18.95
CA LEU A 218 -13.39 -37.51 -19.99
C LEU A 218 -12.75 -37.58 -21.39
N ARG A 219 -11.62 -36.91 -21.65
CA ARG A 219 -10.87 -37.06 -22.90
C ARG A 219 -10.03 -38.34 -22.91
N GLU A 220 -9.47 -38.72 -21.77
CA GLU A 220 -8.74 -39.99 -21.61
C GLU A 220 -9.71 -41.18 -21.71
N ASP A 221 -10.88 -41.10 -21.07
CA ASP A 221 -11.98 -42.08 -21.23
C ASP A 221 -12.36 -42.22 -22.72
N ASN A 222 -12.62 -41.11 -23.43
CA ASN A 222 -12.96 -41.15 -24.85
C ASN A 222 -11.81 -41.68 -25.74
N LEU A 223 -10.55 -41.45 -25.38
CA LEU A 223 -9.40 -41.99 -26.12
C LEU A 223 -9.36 -43.52 -26.01
N THR A 224 -9.50 -44.08 -24.80
CA THR A 224 -9.51 -45.55 -24.61
C THR A 224 -10.75 -46.21 -25.25
N LEU A 225 -11.89 -45.52 -25.28
CA LEU A 225 -13.08 -45.95 -26.03
C LEU A 225 -12.85 -45.97 -27.55
N LEU A 226 -12.08 -45.02 -28.10
CA LEU A 226 -11.70 -45.03 -29.51
C LEU A 226 -10.68 -46.13 -29.82
N GLU A 227 -9.68 -46.36 -28.97
CA GLU A 227 -8.70 -47.44 -29.12
C GLU A 227 -9.37 -48.83 -29.07
N THR A 228 -10.26 -49.06 -28.10
CA THR A 228 -11.01 -50.32 -28.00
C THR A 228 -11.99 -50.51 -29.16
N LYS A 229 -12.61 -49.42 -29.65
CA LYS A 229 -13.41 -49.45 -30.88
C LYS A 229 -12.57 -49.88 -32.10
N VAL A 230 -11.41 -49.27 -32.32
CA VAL A 230 -10.52 -49.61 -33.45
C VAL A 230 -10.10 -51.08 -33.37
N LEU A 231 -9.71 -51.57 -32.19
CA LEU A 231 -9.37 -52.98 -31.98
C LEU A 231 -10.54 -53.94 -32.31
N LEU A 232 -11.79 -53.55 -32.01
CA LEU A 232 -12.98 -54.33 -32.38
C LEU A 232 -13.28 -54.26 -33.89
N GLU A 233 -13.07 -53.10 -34.54
CA GLU A 233 -13.19 -52.95 -35.99
C GLU A 233 -12.13 -53.80 -36.73
N GLU A 234 -10.88 -53.84 -36.23
CA GLU A 234 -9.82 -54.73 -36.70
C GLU A 234 -10.20 -56.21 -36.53
N GLN A 235 -10.62 -56.64 -35.33
CA GLN A 235 -11.07 -58.02 -35.08
C GLN A 235 -12.25 -58.43 -35.97
N LEU A 236 -13.19 -57.53 -36.22
CA LEU A 236 -14.31 -57.75 -37.15
C LEU A 236 -13.83 -57.89 -38.59
N SER A 237 -12.91 -57.05 -39.04
CA SER A 237 -12.32 -57.12 -40.39
C SER A 237 -11.55 -58.43 -40.61
N ALA A 238 -10.73 -58.83 -39.63
CA ALA A 238 -10.00 -60.10 -39.65
C ALA A 238 -10.95 -61.30 -39.63
N SER A 239 -12.10 -61.19 -38.96
CA SER A 239 -13.13 -62.23 -38.94
C SER A 239 -13.86 -62.35 -40.28
N ARG A 240 -14.20 -61.22 -40.92
CA ARG A 240 -14.73 -61.19 -42.30
C ARG A 240 -13.75 -61.84 -43.28
N GLY A 241 -12.46 -61.47 -43.24
CA GLY A 241 -11.43 -62.07 -44.10
C GLY A 241 -11.23 -63.58 -43.90
N ARG A 242 -11.45 -64.11 -42.69
CA ARG A 242 -11.50 -65.56 -42.45
C ARG A 242 -12.73 -66.21 -43.08
N CYS A 243 -13.90 -65.58 -42.98
CA CYS A 243 -15.12 -66.04 -43.66
C CYS A 243 -14.95 -66.02 -45.18
N ASP A 244 -14.41 -64.95 -45.76
CA ASP A 244 -14.15 -64.85 -47.20
C ASP A 244 -13.21 -65.97 -47.68
N LYS A 245 -12.13 -66.24 -46.90
CA LYS A 245 -11.22 -67.34 -47.21
C LYS A 245 -11.90 -68.70 -47.11
N LEU A 246 -12.78 -68.90 -46.13
CA LEU A 246 -13.60 -70.13 -46.02
C LEU A 246 -14.49 -70.33 -47.25
N HIS A 247 -15.23 -69.31 -47.70
CA HIS A 247 -16.05 -69.38 -48.92
C HIS A 247 -15.22 -69.73 -50.18
N THR A 248 -13.97 -69.23 -50.30
CA THR A 248 -13.09 -69.66 -51.41
C THR A 248 -12.73 -71.14 -51.32
N LEU A 249 -12.44 -71.66 -50.12
CA LEU A 249 -12.09 -73.07 -49.92
C LEU A 249 -13.29 -74.00 -50.13
N GLU A 250 -14.50 -73.57 -49.79
CA GLU A 250 -15.73 -74.31 -50.08
C GLU A 250 -16.00 -74.37 -51.59
N LYS A 251 -15.84 -73.26 -52.30
CA LYS A 251 -15.92 -73.22 -53.77
C LYS A 251 -14.91 -74.17 -54.41
N ASP A 252 -13.65 -74.12 -53.97
CA ASP A 252 -12.60 -75.02 -54.46
C ASP A 252 -12.92 -76.50 -54.12
N ASN A 253 -13.49 -76.77 -52.95
CA ASN A 253 -13.93 -78.12 -52.55
C ASN A 253 -15.07 -78.65 -53.44
N LEU A 254 -16.05 -77.80 -53.79
CA LEU A 254 -17.13 -78.16 -54.72
C LEU A 254 -16.60 -78.43 -56.13
N LEU A 255 -15.65 -77.62 -56.63
CA LEU A 255 -14.99 -77.85 -57.92
C LEU A 255 -14.20 -79.17 -57.93
N LEU A 256 -13.50 -79.50 -56.84
CA LEU A 256 -12.80 -80.78 -56.71
C LEU A 256 -13.77 -81.97 -56.63
N ARG A 257 -14.89 -81.85 -55.91
CA ARG A 257 -15.95 -82.89 -55.90
C ARG A 257 -16.53 -83.11 -57.30
N ALA A 258 -16.80 -82.04 -58.04
CA ALA A 258 -17.27 -82.13 -59.43
C ALA A 258 -16.26 -82.87 -60.31
N LYS A 259 -14.97 -82.50 -60.27
CA LYS A 259 -13.96 -83.17 -61.10
C LYS A 259 -13.68 -84.62 -60.67
N ILE A 260 -13.85 -84.97 -59.39
CA ILE A 260 -13.85 -86.37 -58.95
C ILE A 260 -15.03 -87.10 -59.62
N HIS A 261 -16.24 -86.57 -59.56
CA HIS A 261 -17.41 -87.20 -60.19
C HIS A 261 -17.23 -87.38 -61.71
N ASP A 262 -16.68 -86.39 -62.42
CA ASP A 262 -16.33 -86.53 -63.84
C ASP A 262 -15.37 -87.72 -64.07
N LEU A 263 -14.32 -87.83 -63.27
CA LEU A 263 -13.33 -88.92 -63.37
C LEU A 263 -13.93 -90.30 -63.02
N GLU A 264 -14.92 -90.35 -62.11
CA GLU A 264 -15.66 -91.58 -61.82
C GLU A 264 -16.57 -91.99 -62.98
N MET A 265 -17.22 -91.03 -63.63
CA MET A 265 -18.04 -91.26 -64.82
C MET A 265 -17.19 -91.64 -66.04
N GLU A 266 -15.99 -91.05 -66.20
CA GLU A 266 -14.96 -91.46 -67.16
C GLU A 266 -14.56 -92.92 -66.89
N ARG A 267 -14.06 -93.23 -65.68
CA ARG A 267 -13.68 -94.59 -65.21
C ARG A 267 -14.78 -95.63 -65.46
N ASP A 268 -16.02 -95.32 -65.11
CA ASP A 268 -17.12 -96.29 -65.23
C ASP A 268 -17.66 -96.37 -66.67
N SER A 269 -17.29 -95.45 -67.56
CA SER A 269 -17.46 -95.62 -69.02
C SER A 269 -16.36 -96.50 -69.63
N GLU A 270 -15.11 -96.35 -69.18
CA GLU A 270 -14.00 -97.24 -69.56
C GLU A 270 -14.25 -98.67 -69.07
N ARG A 271 -14.78 -98.85 -67.85
CA ARG A 271 -15.18 -100.15 -67.31
C ARG A 271 -16.22 -100.85 -68.18
N ARG A 272 -17.32 -100.17 -68.51
CA ARG A 272 -18.35 -100.71 -69.42
C ARG A 272 -17.77 -101.07 -70.78
N ARG A 273 -16.87 -100.25 -71.33
CA ARG A 273 -16.18 -100.55 -72.59
C ARG A 273 -15.24 -101.76 -72.49
N LEU A 274 -14.62 -101.99 -71.34
CA LEU A 274 -13.83 -103.19 -71.08
C LEU A 274 -14.73 -104.43 -70.91
N GLU A 275 -15.90 -104.29 -70.28
CA GLU A 275 -16.91 -105.33 -70.17
C GLU A 275 -17.45 -105.71 -71.56
N GLU A 276 -17.85 -104.74 -72.38
CA GLU A 276 -18.23 -104.89 -73.80
C GLU A 276 -17.13 -105.61 -74.60
N LEU A 277 -15.87 -105.19 -74.50
CA LEU A 277 -14.74 -105.82 -75.18
C LEU A 277 -14.46 -107.25 -74.68
N VAL A 278 -14.74 -107.57 -73.41
CA VAL A 278 -14.62 -108.93 -72.87
C VAL A 278 -15.74 -109.82 -73.38
N GLU A 279 -16.98 -109.30 -73.49
CA GLU A 279 -18.10 -110.01 -74.11
C GLU A 279 -17.85 -110.25 -75.61
N GLU A 280 -17.36 -109.26 -76.36
CA GLU A 280 -16.95 -109.42 -77.77
C GLU A 280 -15.85 -110.48 -77.91
N ASN A 281 -14.80 -110.45 -77.08
CA ASN A 281 -13.73 -111.46 -77.11
C ASN A 281 -14.25 -112.86 -76.76
N MET A 282 -15.17 -112.99 -75.79
CA MET A 282 -15.77 -114.28 -75.44
C MET A 282 -16.66 -114.80 -76.58
N LEU A 283 -17.45 -113.94 -77.23
CA LEU A 283 -18.25 -114.30 -78.39
C LEU A 283 -17.38 -114.72 -79.60
N LEU A 284 -16.26 -114.04 -79.82
CA LEU A 284 -15.27 -114.42 -80.83
C LEU A 284 -14.58 -115.76 -80.50
N GLU A 285 -14.23 -116.01 -79.23
CA GLU A 285 -13.65 -117.29 -78.81
C GLU A 285 -14.67 -118.44 -78.92
N ILE A 286 -15.95 -118.20 -78.58
CA ILE A 286 -17.05 -119.14 -78.78
C ILE A 286 -17.26 -119.39 -80.27
N GLY A 287 -17.30 -118.36 -81.11
CA GLY A 287 -17.42 -118.49 -82.57
C GLY A 287 -16.23 -119.21 -83.21
N GLN A 288 -15.02 -119.00 -82.71
CA GLN A 288 -13.83 -119.75 -83.13
C GLN A 288 -13.91 -121.22 -82.71
N LYS A 289 -14.34 -121.52 -81.48
CA LYS A 289 -14.58 -122.89 -81.00
C LYS A 289 -15.70 -123.58 -81.76
N GLN A 290 -16.78 -122.87 -82.09
CA GLN A 290 -17.88 -123.37 -82.92
C GLN A 290 -17.40 -123.67 -84.33
N SER A 291 -16.72 -122.73 -85.00
CA SER A 291 -16.16 -122.95 -86.33
C SER A 291 -15.11 -124.08 -86.36
N MET A 292 -14.29 -124.23 -85.31
CA MET A 292 -13.38 -125.37 -85.14
C MET A 292 -14.16 -126.69 -84.96
N ASN A 293 -15.21 -126.69 -84.14
CA ASN A 293 -16.05 -127.87 -83.90
C ASN A 293 -16.86 -128.24 -85.15
N GLU A 294 -17.36 -127.28 -85.92
CA GLU A 294 -18.00 -127.48 -87.23
C GLU A 294 -17.00 -128.02 -88.25
N SER A 295 -15.76 -127.50 -88.30
CA SER A 295 -14.70 -128.05 -89.15
C SER A 295 -14.36 -129.50 -88.78
N ALA A 296 -14.31 -129.81 -87.48
CA ALA A 296 -14.09 -131.15 -86.97
C ALA A 296 -15.30 -132.07 -87.19
N HIS A 297 -16.53 -131.54 -87.09
CA HIS A 297 -17.76 -132.29 -87.28
C HIS A 297 -18.00 -132.58 -88.75
N LEU A 298 -17.74 -131.64 -89.67
CA LEU A 298 -17.71 -131.88 -91.11
C LEU A 298 -16.61 -132.89 -91.48
N GLY A 299 -15.44 -132.82 -90.84
CA GLY A 299 -14.40 -133.85 -90.97
C GLY A 299 -14.88 -135.24 -90.51
N TRP A 300 -15.63 -135.29 -89.41
CA TRP A 300 -16.22 -136.51 -88.86
C TRP A 300 -17.41 -137.02 -89.71
N GLU A 301 -18.25 -136.15 -90.26
CA GLU A 301 -19.33 -136.51 -91.19
C GLU A 301 -18.76 -137.06 -92.49
N LEU A 302 -17.68 -136.47 -93.01
CA LEU A 302 -16.91 -137.04 -94.12
C LEU A 302 -16.34 -138.42 -93.76
N GLU A 303 -15.88 -138.65 -92.53
CA GLU A 303 -15.46 -140.00 -92.08
C GLU A 303 -16.63 -140.97 -91.87
N GLN A 304 -17.80 -140.52 -91.41
CA GLN A 304 -18.94 -141.37 -91.06
C GLN A 304 -19.84 -141.71 -92.25
N LEU A 305 -20.02 -140.78 -93.19
CA LEU A 305 -20.54 -141.09 -94.53
C LEU A 305 -19.65 -142.12 -95.26
N THR A 306 -18.40 -142.30 -94.80
CA THR A 306 -17.46 -143.32 -95.28
C THR A 306 -17.45 -144.60 -94.42
N LYS A 307 -18.19 -144.67 -93.29
CA LYS A 307 -18.09 -145.75 -92.27
C LYS A 307 -19.43 -146.34 -91.80
N ASN A 308 -20.41 -146.43 -92.70
CA ASN A 308 -21.75 -147.03 -92.52
C ASN A 308 -22.71 -146.14 -91.69
N HIS A 309 -23.97 -145.88 -92.09
CA HIS A 309 -25.05 -146.79 -92.51
C HIS A 309 -25.56 -147.67 -91.35
N ASP A 310 -26.79 -147.36 -90.94
CA ASP A 310 -27.74 -148.13 -90.14
C ASP A 310 -27.62 -148.25 -88.59
N ASN A 311 -28.48 -147.47 -87.92
CA ASN A 311 -29.64 -147.92 -87.12
C ASN A 311 -29.42 -148.85 -85.89
N THR A 312 -30.03 -148.65 -84.71
CA THR A 312 -31.01 -147.65 -84.19
C THR A 312 -31.15 -147.77 -82.66
N ASN A 313 -31.70 -146.72 -82.00
CA ASN A 313 -32.68 -146.70 -80.87
C ASN A 313 -32.95 -147.96 -79.99
N THR A 314 -33.31 -147.89 -78.69
CA THR A 314 -33.87 -146.79 -77.86
C THR A 314 -33.80 -147.12 -76.34
N GLU A 315 -33.64 -146.09 -75.49
CA GLU A 315 -34.46 -145.70 -74.30
C GLU A 315 -35.17 -146.70 -73.33
N THR A 316 -35.68 -146.35 -72.13
CA THR A 316 -35.50 -145.29 -71.09
C THR A 316 -36.24 -145.73 -69.80
N ARG A 317 -35.99 -145.09 -68.62
CA ARG A 317 -36.99 -144.32 -67.83
C ARG A 317 -36.56 -144.01 -66.37
N LYS A 318 -36.80 -142.76 -65.94
CA LYS A 318 -36.89 -142.28 -64.54
C LYS A 318 -37.80 -141.03 -64.50
N SER A 319 -38.74 -140.94 -63.56
CA SER A 319 -39.31 -139.66 -63.10
C SER A 319 -40.07 -139.84 -61.78
N LEU A 320 -39.80 -138.96 -60.80
CA LEU A 320 -40.66 -138.58 -59.65
C LEU A 320 -39.93 -137.59 -58.72
N VAL A 321 -38.60 -137.74 -58.59
CA VAL A 321 -37.76 -137.01 -57.62
C VAL A 321 -37.59 -135.52 -57.95
N HIS A 322 -37.78 -135.12 -59.21
CA HIS A 322 -37.55 -133.75 -59.68
C HIS A 322 -38.62 -132.77 -59.13
N GLU A 323 -39.90 -133.15 -59.28
CA GLU A 323 -41.08 -132.35 -58.91
C GLU A 323 -41.11 -131.96 -57.43
N LEU A 324 -40.64 -132.86 -56.55
CA LEU A 324 -40.54 -132.61 -55.11
C LEU A 324 -39.49 -131.55 -54.75
N ASN A 325 -38.35 -131.52 -55.45
CA ASN A 325 -37.30 -130.53 -55.22
C ASN A 325 -37.70 -129.13 -55.71
N GLU A 326 -38.39 -129.03 -56.86
CA GLU A 326 -38.90 -127.73 -57.35
C GLU A 326 -39.89 -127.11 -56.37
N CYS A 327 -40.83 -127.91 -55.84
CA CYS A 327 -41.88 -127.43 -54.94
C CYS A 327 -41.32 -126.90 -53.61
N VAL A 328 -40.34 -127.60 -53.01
CA VAL A 328 -39.66 -127.14 -51.78
C VAL A 328 -38.80 -125.90 -52.03
N SER A 329 -38.02 -125.89 -53.12
CA SER A 329 -37.14 -124.77 -53.47
C SER A 329 -37.94 -123.49 -53.74
N SER A 330 -39.05 -123.60 -54.49
CA SER A 330 -39.96 -122.48 -54.77
C SER A 330 -40.55 -121.85 -53.50
N ARG A 331 -40.82 -122.65 -52.46
CA ARG A 331 -41.33 -122.15 -51.18
C ARG A 331 -40.25 -121.50 -50.31
N MET A 332 -39.02 -122.04 -50.33
CA MET A 332 -37.87 -121.44 -49.64
C MET A 332 -37.54 -120.06 -50.20
N LEU A 333 -37.45 -119.94 -51.53
CA LEU A 333 -37.08 -118.69 -52.22
C LEU A 333 -38.08 -117.55 -51.97
N LYS A 334 -39.37 -117.85 -51.80
CA LYS A 334 -40.40 -116.87 -51.41
C LYS A 334 -40.19 -116.37 -49.98
N LEU A 335 -40.01 -117.28 -49.02
CA LEU A 335 -39.76 -116.91 -47.62
C LEU A 335 -38.46 -116.12 -47.44
N GLU A 336 -37.40 -116.44 -48.18
CA GLU A 336 -36.19 -115.61 -48.16
C GLU A 336 -36.42 -114.21 -48.75
N LYS A 337 -37.19 -114.09 -49.83
CA LYS A 337 -37.54 -112.80 -50.42
C LYS A 337 -38.34 -111.96 -49.44
N GLU A 338 -39.39 -112.51 -48.85
CA GLU A 338 -40.22 -111.86 -47.83
C GLU A 338 -39.38 -111.42 -46.62
N ASN A 339 -38.42 -112.25 -46.17
CA ASN A 339 -37.53 -111.90 -45.06
C ASN A 339 -36.57 -110.75 -45.41
N ARG A 340 -35.98 -110.75 -46.62
CA ARG A 340 -35.15 -109.63 -47.11
C ARG A 340 -35.95 -108.33 -47.26
N GLU A 341 -37.20 -108.41 -47.75
CA GLU A 341 -38.09 -107.26 -47.88
C GLU A 341 -38.53 -106.71 -46.51
N LEU A 342 -38.72 -107.57 -45.50
CA LEU A 342 -38.95 -107.16 -44.11
C LEU A 342 -37.69 -106.52 -43.47
N GLN A 343 -36.50 -107.09 -43.69
CA GLN A 343 -35.24 -106.52 -43.21
C GLN A 343 -34.99 -105.13 -43.79
N ALA A 344 -35.10 -104.98 -45.11
CA ALA A 344 -34.99 -103.69 -45.80
C ALA A 344 -36.12 -102.70 -45.46
N SER A 345 -37.21 -103.15 -44.82
CA SER A 345 -38.26 -102.27 -44.26
C SER A 345 -37.94 -101.84 -42.84
N ILE A 346 -37.34 -102.72 -42.03
CA ILE A 346 -36.86 -102.41 -40.68
C ILE A 346 -35.67 -101.43 -40.73
N GLU A 347 -34.81 -101.53 -41.74
CA GLU A 347 -33.68 -100.61 -41.93
C GLU A 347 -34.15 -99.20 -42.29
N ARG A 348 -35.03 -99.05 -43.30
CA ARG A 348 -35.66 -97.76 -43.61
C ARG A 348 -36.41 -97.14 -42.42
N LEU A 349 -37.15 -97.94 -41.66
CA LEU A 349 -37.84 -97.46 -40.44
C LEU A 349 -36.87 -96.99 -39.34
N LYS A 350 -35.63 -97.49 -39.29
CA LYS A 350 -34.59 -96.97 -38.39
C LYS A 350 -34.00 -95.67 -38.92
N GLU A 351 -33.72 -95.59 -40.21
CA GLU A 351 -33.20 -94.38 -40.88
C GLU A 351 -34.20 -93.22 -40.73
N GLU A 352 -35.48 -93.48 -41.00
CA GLU A 352 -36.59 -92.53 -40.74
C GLU A 352 -36.67 -92.12 -39.27
N ASN A 353 -36.44 -93.04 -38.32
CA ASN A 353 -36.44 -92.72 -36.89
C ASN A 353 -35.23 -91.86 -36.48
N HIS A 354 -34.04 -92.12 -37.03
CA HIS A 354 -32.84 -91.30 -36.80
C HIS A 354 -33.01 -89.90 -37.39
N LEU A 355 -33.51 -89.77 -38.62
CA LEU A 355 -33.83 -88.48 -39.24
C LEU A 355 -34.84 -87.67 -38.42
N LEU A 356 -35.85 -88.33 -37.84
CA LEU A 356 -36.81 -87.68 -36.94
C LEU A 356 -36.19 -87.25 -35.60
N GLN A 357 -35.22 -88.01 -35.06
CA GLN A 357 -34.48 -87.62 -33.85
C GLN A 357 -33.55 -86.42 -34.13
N GLU A 358 -32.85 -86.40 -35.26
CA GLU A 358 -32.01 -85.27 -35.69
C GLU A 358 -32.84 -84.01 -35.90
N GLN A 359 -34.00 -84.12 -36.57
CA GLN A 359 -34.95 -83.01 -36.73
C GLN A 359 -35.50 -82.51 -35.39
N GLN A 360 -35.77 -83.38 -34.42
CA GLN A 360 -36.21 -83.00 -33.08
C GLN A 360 -35.12 -82.35 -32.22
N LEU A 361 -33.85 -82.69 -32.44
CA LEU A 361 -32.73 -81.99 -31.79
C LEU A 361 -32.56 -80.60 -32.41
N HIS A 362 -32.56 -80.51 -33.75
CA HIS A 362 -32.38 -79.25 -34.46
C HIS A 362 -33.50 -78.23 -34.18
N THR A 363 -34.77 -78.65 -34.10
CA THR A 363 -35.86 -77.74 -33.69
C THR A 363 -35.71 -77.25 -32.26
N GLN A 364 -35.27 -78.10 -31.33
CA GLN A 364 -34.98 -77.66 -29.95
C GLN A 364 -33.76 -76.72 -29.86
N GLU A 365 -32.78 -76.84 -30.76
CA GLU A 365 -31.67 -75.89 -30.85
C GLU A 365 -32.17 -74.52 -31.35
N LEU A 366 -32.94 -74.50 -32.45
CA LEU A 366 -33.59 -73.30 -32.96
C LEU A 366 -34.53 -72.65 -31.93
N ASP A 367 -35.28 -73.42 -31.15
CA ASP A 367 -36.13 -72.89 -30.07
C ASP A 367 -35.31 -72.23 -28.95
N ARG A 368 -34.15 -72.80 -28.58
CA ARG A 368 -33.24 -72.21 -27.59
C ARG A 368 -32.57 -70.94 -28.12
N GLU A 369 -32.21 -70.92 -29.40
CA GLU A 369 -31.65 -69.72 -30.06
C GLU A 369 -32.71 -68.62 -30.17
N ASN A 370 -33.92 -68.94 -30.62
CA ASN A 370 -35.06 -68.01 -30.66
C ASN A 370 -35.36 -67.44 -29.26
N GLN A 371 -35.40 -68.27 -28.22
CA GLN A 371 -35.56 -67.79 -26.84
C GLN A 371 -34.39 -66.88 -26.41
N SER A 372 -33.15 -67.22 -26.77
CA SER A 372 -31.97 -66.38 -26.51
C SER A 372 -32.05 -65.02 -27.22
N LEU A 373 -32.56 -65.00 -28.46
CA LEU A 373 -32.74 -63.79 -29.26
C LEU A 373 -33.89 -62.92 -28.73
N SER A 374 -35.05 -63.49 -28.39
CA SER A 374 -36.14 -62.76 -27.74
C SER A 374 -35.70 -62.14 -26.41
N ASN A 375 -34.99 -62.89 -25.55
CA ASN A 375 -34.42 -62.37 -24.31
C ASN A 375 -33.39 -61.24 -24.53
N LYS A 376 -32.69 -61.22 -25.67
CA LYS A 376 -31.79 -60.10 -26.04
C LYS A 376 -32.58 -58.91 -26.56
N LEU A 377 -33.60 -59.13 -27.39
CA LEU A 377 -34.48 -58.08 -27.91
C LEU A 377 -35.24 -57.37 -26.79
N GLU A 378 -35.81 -58.08 -25.82
CA GLU A 378 -36.48 -57.49 -24.66
C GLU A 378 -35.53 -56.62 -23.82
N ARG A 379 -34.28 -57.05 -23.62
CA ARG A 379 -33.25 -56.27 -22.92
C ARG A 379 -32.83 -55.02 -23.70
N LEU A 380 -32.65 -55.15 -25.01
CA LEU A 380 -32.32 -54.02 -25.89
C LEU A 380 -33.49 -53.02 -25.97
N GLN A 381 -34.73 -53.51 -25.99
CA GLN A 381 -35.93 -52.67 -25.92
C GLN A 381 -36.01 -51.92 -24.59
N GLY A 382 -35.79 -52.61 -23.46
CA GLY A 382 -35.76 -51.98 -22.14
C GLY A 382 -34.67 -50.91 -22.00
N LEU A 383 -33.47 -51.16 -22.53
CA LEU A 383 -32.39 -50.16 -22.58
C LEU A 383 -32.73 -48.99 -23.50
N LEU A 384 -33.34 -49.25 -24.67
CA LEU A 384 -33.79 -48.22 -25.61
C LEU A 384 -34.91 -47.34 -25.01
N ASP A 385 -35.83 -47.91 -24.24
CA ASP A 385 -36.89 -47.17 -23.59
C ASP A 385 -36.38 -46.42 -22.35
N GLN A 386 -35.38 -46.94 -21.63
CA GLN A 386 -34.65 -46.21 -20.59
C GLN A 386 -33.91 -45.00 -21.18
N GLU A 387 -33.20 -45.16 -22.30
CA GLU A 387 -32.56 -44.07 -23.04
C GLU A 387 -33.58 -43.01 -23.49
N LYS A 388 -34.76 -43.39 -23.99
CA LYS A 388 -35.81 -42.41 -24.33
C LYS A 388 -36.23 -41.57 -23.13
N MET A 389 -36.41 -42.20 -21.96
CA MET A 389 -36.76 -41.46 -20.74
C MET A 389 -35.64 -40.49 -20.34
N THR A 390 -34.37 -40.94 -20.30
CA THR A 390 -33.26 -40.05 -19.93
C THR A 390 -33.03 -38.92 -20.94
N ASN A 391 -33.30 -39.14 -22.23
CA ASN A 391 -33.25 -38.07 -23.21
C ASN A 391 -34.42 -37.08 -23.03
N GLN A 392 -35.64 -37.55 -22.72
CA GLN A 392 -36.78 -36.67 -22.39
C GLN A 392 -36.55 -35.85 -21.12
N ASP A 393 -35.98 -36.45 -20.08
CA ASP A 393 -35.60 -35.76 -18.84
C ASP A 393 -34.57 -34.66 -19.15
N MET A 394 -33.53 -34.97 -19.94
CA MET A 394 -32.51 -34.01 -20.37
C MET A 394 -33.03 -32.91 -21.30
N GLU A 395 -33.99 -33.22 -22.19
CA GLU A 395 -34.69 -32.22 -23.02
C GLU A 395 -35.51 -31.27 -22.13
N SER A 396 -36.23 -31.78 -21.14
CA SER A 396 -37.02 -30.97 -20.21
C SER A 396 -36.14 -30.03 -19.36
N LEU A 397 -35.03 -30.54 -18.83
CA LEU A 397 -34.02 -29.74 -18.11
C LEU A 397 -33.37 -28.69 -19.04
N GLY A 398 -33.14 -29.04 -20.30
CA GLY A 398 -32.68 -28.11 -21.34
C GLY A 398 -33.66 -26.97 -21.59
N GLU A 399 -34.96 -27.25 -21.64
CA GLU A 399 -35.98 -26.21 -21.72
C GLU A 399 -36.05 -25.33 -20.47
N GLU A 400 -35.95 -25.90 -19.27
CA GLU A 400 -35.99 -25.15 -18.01
C GLU A 400 -34.79 -24.21 -17.88
N LEU A 401 -33.58 -24.69 -18.17
CA LEU A 401 -32.36 -23.86 -18.23
C LEU A 401 -32.45 -22.77 -19.31
N LEU A 402 -33.12 -23.04 -20.44
CA LEU A 402 -33.35 -22.03 -21.49
C LEU A 402 -34.33 -20.95 -21.03
N LYS A 403 -35.40 -21.32 -20.29
CA LYS A 403 -36.37 -20.40 -19.70
C LYS A 403 -35.72 -19.54 -18.60
N GLU A 404 -34.94 -20.16 -17.70
CA GLU A 404 -34.19 -19.45 -16.65
C GLU A 404 -33.18 -18.46 -17.26
N LYS A 405 -32.40 -18.91 -18.26
CA LYS A 405 -31.50 -18.05 -19.02
C LYS A 405 -32.24 -16.84 -19.61
N GLN A 406 -33.40 -17.04 -20.24
CA GLN A 406 -34.19 -15.95 -20.82
C GLN A 406 -34.70 -14.97 -19.76
N SER A 407 -35.12 -15.43 -18.58
CA SER A 407 -35.48 -14.54 -17.47
C SER A 407 -34.27 -13.74 -16.96
N LEU A 408 -33.10 -14.37 -16.80
CA LEU A 408 -31.87 -13.69 -16.36
C LEU A 408 -31.35 -12.69 -17.41
N GLU A 409 -31.46 -13.00 -18.70
CA GLU A 409 -31.15 -12.06 -19.79
C GLU A 409 -32.13 -10.86 -19.80
N HIS A 410 -33.40 -11.08 -19.47
CA HIS A 410 -34.38 -10.01 -19.32
C HIS A 410 -34.12 -9.13 -18.09
N GLU A 411 -33.85 -9.73 -16.92
CA GLU A 411 -33.48 -9.01 -15.69
C GLU A 411 -32.18 -8.21 -15.85
N LEU A 412 -31.17 -8.77 -16.54
CA LEU A 412 -29.95 -8.04 -16.87
C LEU A 412 -30.22 -6.88 -17.82
N HIS A 413 -31.20 -6.97 -18.72
CA HIS A 413 -31.59 -5.87 -19.60
C HIS A 413 -32.37 -4.77 -18.87
N THR A 414 -33.29 -5.11 -17.97
CA THR A 414 -34.03 -4.12 -17.17
C THR A 414 -33.12 -3.43 -16.14
N LEU A 415 -32.21 -4.17 -15.49
CA LEU A 415 -31.20 -3.60 -14.59
C LEU A 415 -30.23 -2.68 -15.33
N LYS A 416 -29.81 -3.01 -16.56
CA LYS A 416 -29.01 -2.09 -17.39
C LYS A 416 -29.78 -0.81 -17.71
N ALA A 417 -30.99 -0.92 -18.27
CA ALA A 417 -31.80 0.25 -18.62
C ALA A 417 -32.09 1.16 -17.41
N GLU A 418 -32.32 0.58 -16.23
CA GLU A 418 -32.49 1.33 -14.97
C GLU A 418 -31.18 1.99 -14.50
N LYS A 419 -30.02 1.39 -14.74
CA LYS A 419 -28.71 2.01 -14.44
C LYS A 419 -28.37 3.12 -15.44
N ASP A 420 -28.64 2.92 -16.73
CA ASP A 420 -28.45 3.94 -17.76
C ASP A 420 -29.35 5.15 -17.49
N ARG A 421 -30.61 4.92 -17.07
CA ARG A 421 -31.53 5.97 -16.60
C ARG A 421 -30.96 6.74 -15.41
N GLN A 422 -30.50 6.04 -14.37
CA GLN A 422 -29.89 6.66 -13.19
C GLN A 422 -28.61 7.45 -13.53
N ILE A 423 -27.83 7.02 -14.51
CA ILE A 423 -26.66 7.77 -15.01
C ILE A 423 -27.11 9.05 -15.70
N SER A 424 -28.06 8.99 -16.64
CA SER A 424 -28.57 10.19 -17.33
C SER A 424 -29.21 11.20 -16.37
N GLU A 425 -29.92 10.73 -15.33
CA GLU A 425 -30.48 11.59 -14.28
C GLU A 425 -29.38 12.31 -13.48
N LEU A 426 -28.37 11.59 -12.99
CA LEU A 426 -27.21 12.18 -12.30
C LEU A 426 -26.38 13.12 -13.20
N GLU A 427 -26.28 12.82 -14.50
CA GLU A 427 -25.64 13.70 -15.48
C GLU A 427 -26.43 15.00 -15.68
N SER A 428 -27.78 14.93 -15.73
CA SER A 428 -28.64 16.12 -15.76
C SER A 428 -28.57 16.96 -14.48
N GLU A 429 -28.53 16.33 -13.30
CA GLU A 429 -28.38 17.04 -12.02
C GLU A 429 -27.02 17.74 -11.96
N LYS A 430 -25.95 17.05 -12.37
CA LYS A 430 -24.60 17.61 -12.48
C LYS A 430 -24.56 18.80 -13.46
N GLN A 431 -25.22 18.69 -14.60
CA GLN A 431 -25.34 19.75 -15.61
C GLN A 431 -26.04 20.99 -15.02
N HIS A 432 -27.20 20.81 -14.37
CA HIS A 432 -27.93 21.90 -13.73
C HIS A 432 -27.19 22.51 -12.53
N LEU A 433 -26.44 21.72 -11.76
CA LEU A 433 -25.57 22.23 -10.69
C LEU A 433 -24.40 23.06 -11.28
N ALA A 434 -23.81 22.64 -12.40
CA ALA A 434 -22.79 23.42 -13.09
C ALA A 434 -23.34 24.73 -13.65
N GLU A 435 -24.53 24.71 -14.25
CA GLU A 435 -25.26 25.91 -14.72
C GLU A 435 -25.62 26.86 -13.57
N ALA A 436 -26.08 26.33 -12.44
CA ALA A 436 -26.37 27.12 -11.24
C ALA A 436 -25.10 27.79 -10.68
N VAL A 437 -23.99 27.05 -10.57
CA VAL A 437 -22.68 27.58 -10.13
C VAL A 437 -22.16 28.63 -11.10
N ALA A 438 -22.25 28.41 -12.42
CA ALA A 438 -21.87 29.41 -13.42
C ALA A 438 -22.70 30.70 -13.27
N SER A 439 -24.03 30.60 -13.09
CA SER A 439 -24.89 31.78 -12.88
C SER A 439 -24.58 32.53 -11.57
N LEU A 440 -24.08 31.84 -10.55
CA LEU A 440 -23.64 32.46 -9.30
C LEU A 440 -22.27 33.13 -9.45
N GLN A 441 -21.35 32.52 -10.21
CA GLN A 441 -20.06 33.13 -10.55
C GLN A 441 -20.23 34.37 -11.42
N GLU A 442 -21.12 34.35 -12.41
CA GLU A 442 -21.45 35.52 -13.25
C GLU A 442 -22.07 36.66 -12.44
N ARG A 443 -22.99 36.37 -11.50
CA ARG A 443 -23.53 37.39 -10.57
C ARG A 443 -22.46 37.94 -9.63
N ALA A 444 -21.53 37.11 -9.14
CA ALA A 444 -20.43 37.56 -8.29
C ALA A 444 -19.43 38.43 -9.06
N GLN A 445 -19.07 38.04 -10.29
CA GLN A 445 -18.20 38.79 -11.18
C GLN A 445 -18.82 40.15 -11.53
N SER A 446 -20.04 40.17 -12.08
CA SER A 446 -20.73 41.42 -12.46
C SER A 446 -20.96 42.38 -11.28
N ASN A 447 -21.23 41.87 -10.08
CA ASN A 447 -21.29 42.68 -8.85
C ASN A 447 -19.91 43.28 -8.51
N SER A 448 -18.85 42.48 -8.57
CA SER A 448 -17.48 42.97 -8.31
C SER A 448 -17.03 44.01 -9.35
N GLU A 449 -17.35 43.82 -10.63
CA GLU A 449 -17.08 44.78 -11.69
C GLU A 449 -17.87 46.08 -11.50
N ALA A 450 -19.14 46.01 -11.11
CA ALA A 450 -19.94 47.19 -10.81
C ALA A 450 -19.30 48.03 -9.69
N ARG A 451 -18.84 47.38 -8.61
CA ARG A 451 -18.16 48.05 -7.50
C ARG A 451 -16.78 48.60 -7.88
N VAL A 452 -16.07 47.97 -8.82
CA VAL A 452 -14.83 48.53 -9.40
C VAL A 452 -15.12 49.77 -10.25
N ARG A 453 -16.15 49.73 -11.11
CA ARG A 453 -16.57 50.89 -11.93
C ARG A 453 -17.00 52.08 -11.07
N GLU A 454 -17.65 51.82 -9.95
CA GLU A 454 -18.06 52.82 -8.95
C GLU A 454 -16.84 53.49 -8.30
N VAL A 455 -15.90 52.70 -7.76
CA VAL A 455 -14.63 53.21 -7.18
C VAL A 455 -13.74 53.91 -8.22
N GLU A 456 -13.77 53.49 -9.49
CA GLU A 456 -13.13 54.22 -10.59
C GLU A 456 -13.80 55.57 -10.87
N ALA A 457 -15.13 55.65 -10.82
CA ALA A 457 -15.86 56.91 -10.99
C ALA A 457 -15.56 57.90 -9.86
N GLU A 458 -15.56 57.43 -8.61
CA GLU A 458 -15.14 58.23 -7.45
C GLU A 458 -13.70 58.73 -7.58
N ASN A 459 -12.74 57.87 -7.98
CA ASN A 459 -11.36 58.29 -8.20
C ASN A 459 -11.24 59.34 -9.31
N ARG A 460 -12.02 59.23 -10.40
CA ARG A 460 -12.04 60.24 -11.47
C ARG A 460 -12.57 61.59 -10.97
N LEU A 461 -13.61 61.60 -10.13
CA LEU A 461 -14.14 62.82 -9.50
C LEU A 461 -13.16 63.42 -8.48
N LEU A 462 -12.48 62.59 -7.69
CA LEU A 462 -11.42 63.04 -6.77
C LEU A 462 -10.23 63.64 -7.53
N HIS A 463 -9.78 63.02 -8.62
CA HIS A 463 -8.75 63.58 -9.49
C HIS A 463 -9.17 64.92 -10.12
N GLN A 464 -10.43 65.05 -10.56
CA GLN A 464 -10.97 66.32 -11.07
C GLN A 464 -10.96 67.41 -9.99
N SER A 465 -11.40 67.10 -8.77
CA SER A 465 -11.34 68.01 -7.61
C SER A 465 -9.90 68.43 -7.26
N ILE A 466 -8.93 67.51 -7.38
CA ILE A 466 -7.50 67.79 -7.19
C ILE A 466 -6.96 68.70 -8.30
N THR A 467 -7.37 68.53 -9.56
CA THR A 467 -6.97 69.45 -10.65
C THR A 467 -7.64 70.83 -10.54
N ASP A 468 -8.88 70.89 -10.06
CA ASP A 468 -9.60 72.16 -9.83
C ASP A 468 -9.01 72.95 -8.65
N THR A 469 -8.62 72.28 -7.57
CA THR A 469 -7.93 72.93 -6.45
C THR A 469 -6.50 73.34 -6.81
N SER A 470 -5.79 72.54 -7.61
CA SER A 470 -4.45 72.87 -8.11
C SER A 470 -4.46 74.04 -9.11
N SER A 471 -5.45 74.12 -10.00
CA SER A 471 -5.60 75.25 -10.93
C SER A 471 -6.04 76.54 -10.21
N ARG A 472 -6.87 76.43 -9.16
CA ARG A 472 -7.16 77.55 -8.25
C ARG A 472 -5.91 78.05 -7.52
N LEU A 473 -5.06 77.15 -7.03
CA LEU A 473 -3.74 77.51 -6.46
C LEU A 473 -2.87 78.26 -7.47
N ALA A 474 -2.71 77.74 -8.69
CA ALA A 474 -1.94 78.42 -9.75
C ALA A 474 -2.52 79.81 -10.10
N SER A 475 -3.84 79.98 -10.09
CA SER A 475 -4.48 81.29 -10.30
C SER A 475 -4.18 82.28 -9.16
N LEU A 476 -4.13 81.82 -7.91
CA LEU A 476 -3.74 82.64 -6.77
C LEU A 476 -2.23 82.99 -6.79
N GLU A 477 -1.36 82.05 -7.17
CA GLU A 477 0.08 82.31 -7.35
C GLU A 477 0.36 83.35 -8.44
N THR A 478 -0.40 83.33 -9.54
CA THR A 478 -0.26 84.33 -10.62
C THR A 478 -0.80 85.70 -10.21
N GLN A 479 -1.88 85.77 -9.41
CA GLN A 479 -2.33 87.02 -8.80
C GLN A 479 -1.29 87.60 -7.82
N LEU A 480 -0.65 86.75 -7.01
CA LEU A 480 0.43 87.16 -6.11
C LEU A 480 1.64 87.73 -6.87
N LYS A 481 2.03 87.09 -8.00
CA LYS A 481 3.10 87.60 -8.88
C LYS A 481 2.73 88.96 -9.49
N GLY A 482 1.52 89.13 -10.01
CA GLY A 482 1.04 90.40 -10.57
C GLY A 482 1.07 91.54 -9.55
N SER A 483 0.63 91.28 -8.31
CA SER A 483 0.70 92.25 -7.20
C SER A 483 2.14 92.65 -6.86
N ASN A 484 3.10 91.73 -7.01
CA ASN A 484 4.52 92.02 -6.80
C ASN A 484 5.10 92.86 -7.96
N GLU A 485 4.78 92.53 -9.22
CA GLU A 485 5.21 93.33 -10.38
C GLU A 485 4.70 94.79 -10.33
N ASP A 486 3.45 95.02 -9.93
CA ASP A 486 2.92 96.39 -9.79
C ASP A 486 3.60 97.17 -8.66
N ALA A 487 4.06 96.49 -7.59
CA ALA A 487 4.90 97.11 -6.57
C ALA A 487 6.29 97.52 -7.09
N GLU A 488 6.83 96.84 -8.11
CA GLU A 488 8.10 97.22 -8.77
C GLU A 488 7.91 98.35 -9.78
N ARG A 489 6.83 98.31 -10.58
CA ARG A 489 6.46 99.39 -11.52
C ARG A 489 6.24 100.73 -10.82
N LEU A 490 5.81 100.74 -9.55
CA LEU A 490 5.74 101.95 -8.73
C LEU A 490 7.13 102.50 -8.35
N ARG A 491 8.13 101.65 -8.12
CA ARG A 491 9.53 102.08 -7.89
C ARG A 491 10.15 102.68 -9.15
N GLU A 492 9.95 102.04 -10.31
CA GLU A 492 10.44 102.54 -11.61
C GLU A 492 9.80 103.87 -12.05
N ARG A 493 8.59 104.18 -11.55
CA ARG A 493 7.94 105.47 -11.82
C ARG A 493 8.55 106.61 -11.03
N ALA A 494 9.17 106.35 -9.87
CA ALA A 494 9.88 107.38 -9.12
C ALA A 494 11.19 107.80 -9.83
N GLY A 495 12.01 106.84 -10.28
CA GLY A 495 13.30 107.15 -10.93
C GLY A 495 13.17 107.94 -12.25
N ARG A 496 12.16 107.61 -13.07
CA ARG A 496 11.99 108.22 -14.40
C ARG A 496 11.63 109.71 -14.40
N CYS A 497 11.20 110.28 -13.26
CA CYS A 497 10.99 111.73 -13.16
C CYS A 497 12.31 112.52 -13.16
N GLU A 498 13.41 111.97 -12.63
CA GLU A 498 14.70 112.69 -12.56
C GLU A 498 15.49 112.66 -13.88
N GLU A 499 15.16 111.75 -14.80
CA GLU A 499 15.85 111.61 -16.08
C GLU A 499 15.24 112.51 -17.17
N ALA A 500 13.93 112.75 -17.11
CA ALA A 500 13.19 113.56 -18.09
C ALA A 500 13.70 115.01 -18.20
N GLU A 501 14.17 115.61 -17.10
CA GLU A 501 14.74 116.96 -17.11
C GLU A 501 16.08 117.07 -17.86
N ARG A 502 16.77 115.95 -18.12
CA ARG A 502 18.13 115.93 -18.69
C ARG A 502 18.16 115.68 -20.21
N GLU A 503 17.13 115.03 -20.76
CA GLU A 503 17.05 114.73 -22.20
C GLU A 503 16.52 115.89 -23.06
N LEU A 504 15.70 116.79 -22.49
CA LEU A 504 15.17 117.96 -23.20
C LEU A 504 16.26 118.88 -23.79
N ALA A 505 17.45 118.93 -23.18
CA ALA A 505 18.57 119.76 -23.65
C ALA A 505 19.42 119.10 -24.77
N ARG A 506 19.14 117.84 -25.15
CA ARG A 506 19.93 117.06 -26.13
C ARG A 506 19.23 116.91 -27.48
N LEU A 507 17.91 116.77 -27.50
CA LEU A 507 17.17 116.40 -28.71
C LEU A 507 17.06 117.53 -29.76
N GLU A 508 17.30 118.79 -29.39
CA GLU A 508 17.31 119.92 -30.34
C GLU A 508 18.50 119.93 -31.32
N ARG A 509 19.55 119.09 -31.12
CA ARG A 509 20.77 119.11 -31.96
C ARG A 509 20.91 117.96 -32.94
N ASN A 510 20.09 116.91 -32.85
CA ASN A 510 20.30 115.64 -33.57
C ASN A 510 19.23 115.34 -34.65
N ARG A 511 18.63 116.35 -35.29
CA ARG A 511 17.49 116.13 -36.23
C ARG A 511 17.80 116.25 -37.73
N GLU A 512 18.91 116.88 -38.15
CA GLU A 512 19.08 117.30 -39.56
C GLU A 512 20.41 116.92 -40.24
N ALA A 513 21.15 115.92 -39.72
CA ALA A 513 22.38 115.42 -40.33
C ALA A 513 22.43 113.89 -40.42
N LEU A 514 22.15 113.36 -41.64
CA LEU A 514 22.44 112.02 -42.20
C LEU A 514 22.28 110.78 -41.28
N ASN A 515 21.56 109.71 -41.62
CA ASN A 515 20.75 109.39 -42.80
C ASN A 515 21.45 109.42 -44.19
N ARG A 516 22.66 108.84 -44.27
CA ARG A 516 23.13 108.00 -45.39
C ARG A 516 24.42 107.25 -45.01
N GLU A 517 24.55 106.04 -45.56
CA GLU A 517 25.81 105.28 -45.75
C GLU A 517 26.68 105.00 -44.51
N ARG A 518 26.51 103.80 -43.93
CA ARG A 518 27.45 102.66 -44.02
C ARG A 518 26.90 101.47 -43.20
N SER A 519 27.06 100.18 -43.50
CA SER A 519 27.40 99.33 -44.67
C SER A 519 28.25 98.16 -44.15
N GLU A 520 27.72 96.93 -44.11
CA GLU A 520 28.57 95.74 -43.87
C GLU A 520 27.97 94.39 -44.33
N ALA A 521 26.83 94.38 -45.04
CA ALA A 521 26.02 93.16 -45.24
C ALA A 521 25.67 92.78 -46.69
N LEU A 522 26.16 93.47 -47.72
CA LEU A 522 25.69 93.30 -49.13
C LEU A 522 26.79 93.21 -50.20
N GLU A 523 27.84 92.40 -49.97
CA GLU A 523 28.83 92.04 -51.03
C GLU A 523 28.77 90.57 -51.48
N LYS A 524 27.91 89.72 -50.90
CA LYS A 524 27.93 88.25 -51.10
C LYS A 524 26.87 87.67 -52.07
N GLN A 525 26.17 88.49 -52.87
CA GLN A 525 25.03 88.02 -53.67
C GLN A 525 25.11 88.18 -55.21
N VAL A 526 26.23 88.65 -55.78
CA VAL A 526 26.32 88.93 -57.23
C VAL A 526 26.72 87.70 -58.07
N SER A 527 27.36 86.68 -57.48
CA SER A 527 27.96 85.56 -58.23
C SER A 527 27.01 84.43 -58.68
N SER A 528 25.69 84.55 -58.47
CA SER A 528 24.74 83.46 -58.72
C SER A 528 24.01 83.51 -60.06
N LEU A 529 24.04 84.63 -60.79
CA LEU A 529 23.15 84.87 -61.93
C LEU A 529 23.73 84.52 -63.31
N GLU A 530 24.99 84.12 -63.41
CA GLU A 530 25.66 83.88 -64.71
C GLU A 530 25.41 82.48 -65.31
N GLN A 531 24.87 81.52 -64.55
CA GLN A 531 24.79 80.11 -64.98
C GLN A 531 23.55 79.74 -65.81
N GLU A 532 22.43 80.47 -65.69
CA GLU A 532 21.12 80.07 -66.22
C GLU A 532 21.05 80.02 -67.77
N VAL A 533 21.88 80.82 -68.45
CA VAL A 533 21.78 81.12 -69.89
C VAL A 533 22.14 79.92 -70.79
N HIS A 534 22.94 78.96 -70.32
CA HIS A 534 23.48 77.90 -71.17
C HIS A 534 22.52 76.73 -71.47
N ARG A 535 21.39 76.60 -70.75
CA ARG A 535 20.47 75.45 -70.89
C ARG A 535 19.69 75.42 -72.22
N LEU A 536 19.14 76.56 -72.63
CA LEU A 536 18.06 76.67 -73.62
C LEU A 536 18.46 76.44 -75.09
N LYS A 537 19.65 75.91 -75.39
CA LYS A 537 20.17 75.77 -76.76
C LYS A 537 20.09 74.37 -77.38
N ARG A 538 19.70 73.33 -76.62
CA ARG A 538 19.75 71.93 -77.09
C ARG A 538 18.43 71.41 -77.68
N GLU A 539 17.30 71.85 -77.13
CA GLU A 539 15.97 71.26 -77.36
C GLU A 539 15.42 71.49 -78.79
N ALA A 540 16.00 72.41 -79.55
CA ALA A 540 15.54 72.77 -80.90
C ALA A 540 15.95 71.76 -81.99
N GLU A 541 17.01 70.97 -81.79
CA GLU A 541 17.59 70.13 -82.85
C GLU A 541 16.97 68.73 -82.94
N GLU A 542 16.07 68.36 -82.03
CA GLU A 542 15.59 66.97 -81.88
C GLU A 542 14.44 66.63 -82.85
N ASN A 543 13.41 67.48 -82.88
CA ASN A 543 12.11 67.27 -83.55
C ASN A 543 12.16 67.03 -85.07
N GLN A 544 13.25 67.41 -85.77
CA GLN A 544 13.30 67.36 -87.23
C GLN A 544 13.52 65.94 -87.81
N ARG A 545 13.83 64.93 -86.97
CA ARG A 545 14.18 63.57 -87.43
C ARG A 545 12.98 62.63 -87.63
N GLU A 546 11.84 62.91 -87.02
CA GLU A 546 10.74 61.94 -86.88
C GLU A 546 9.90 61.79 -88.16
N LEU A 547 9.59 62.92 -88.83
CA LEU A 547 8.70 62.97 -89.99
C LEU A 547 9.10 62.08 -91.18
N GLN A 548 10.39 61.73 -91.32
CA GLN A 548 10.88 60.92 -92.44
C GLN A 548 10.65 59.41 -92.26
N GLN A 549 10.21 58.96 -91.08
CA GLN A 549 10.06 57.52 -90.80
C GLN A 549 8.76 56.94 -91.34
N LEU A 550 7.65 57.70 -91.31
CA LEU A 550 6.30 57.22 -91.59
C LEU A 550 6.10 56.65 -93.01
N MET A 551 6.64 57.30 -94.05
CA MET A 551 6.40 56.90 -95.45
C MET A 551 6.95 55.50 -95.83
N LYS A 552 7.80 54.88 -95.00
CA LYS A 552 8.28 53.52 -95.27
C LYS A 552 7.22 52.45 -94.94
N GLN A 553 6.35 52.73 -93.98
CA GLN A 553 5.43 51.78 -93.36
C GLN A 553 4.28 51.35 -94.29
N GLU A 554 3.89 52.19 -95.27
CA GLU A 554 2.80 51.86 -96.19
C GLU A 554 3.18 50.80 -97.25
N ALA A 555 4.43 50.81 -97.72
CA ALA A 555 4.90 49.84 -98.72
C ALA A 555 4.92 48.41 -98.15
N GLU A 556 5.33 48.28 -96.88
CA GLU A 556 5.44 47.03 -96.13
C GLU A 556 4.08 46.31 -96.03
N ASN A 557 2.98 47.05 -95.80
CA ASN A 557 1.62 46.51 -95.75
C ASN A 557 1.18 45.74 -97.01
N SER A 558 1.73 46.06 -98.19
CA SER A 558 1.35 45.40 -99.45
C SER A 558 1.89 43.98 -99.57
N LEU A 559 3.06 43.69 -98.97
CA LEU A 559 3.70 42.38 -98.97
C LEU A 559 3.04 41.44 -97.94
N LEU A 560 2.78 41.96 -96.74
CA LEU A 560 2.09 41.26 -95.64
C LEU A 560 0.76 40.62 -96.09
N SER A 561 0.06 41.23 -97.06
CA SER A 561 -1.22 40.72 -97.59
C SER A 561 -1.09 39.41 -98.37
N LYS A 562 0.03 39.18 -99.09
CA LYS A 562 0.28 37.92 -99.81
C LYS A 562 0.73 36.81 -98.87
N GLU A 563 1.64 37.14 -97.96
CA GLU A 563 2.09 36.25 -96.89
C GLU A 563 0.89 35.74 -96.07
N ASN A 564 -0.10 36.60 -95.79
CA ASN A 564 -1.35 36.25 -95.12
C ASN A 564 -2.17 35.14 -95.81
N LEU A 565 -2.01 34.89 -97.12
CA LEU A 565 -2.72 33.82 -97.82
C LEU A 565 -1.98 32.48 -97.70
N GLU A 566 -0.66 32.48 -97.87
CA GLU A 566 0.18 31.29 -97.71
C GLU A 566 0.20 30.82 -96.25
N LEU A 567 0.18 31.78 -95.31
CA LEU A 567 -0.03 31.53 -93.88
C LEU A 567 -1.37 30.83 -93.60
N ARG A 568 -2.46 31.11 -94.34
CA ARG A 568 -3.76 30.42 -94.13
C ARG A 568 -3.71 28.94 -94.51
N CYS A 569 -3.14 28.60 -95.66
CA CYS A 569 -2.96 27.19 -96.06
C CYS A 569 -2.02 26.45 -95.09
N SER A 570 -0.98 27.12 -94.63
CA SER A 570 -0.09 26.61 -93.58
C SER A 570 -0.83 26.41 -92.24
N LEU A 571 -1.70 27.35 -91.85
CA LEU A 571 -2.54 27.26 -90.66
C LEU A 571 -3.57 26.12 -90.73
N GLU A 572 -4.10 25.77 -91.91
CA GLU A 572 -4.99 24.61 -92.09
C GLU A 572 -4.24 23.28 -91.83
N SER A 573 -3.01 23.17 -92.35
CA SER A 573 -2.12 22.04 -92.06
C SER A 573 -1.75 21.97 -90.57
N LEU A 574 -1.40 23.12 -89.98
CA LEU A 574 -1.10 23.27 -88.55
C LEU A 574 -2.33 22.97 -87.66
N ARG A 575 -3.56 23.26 -88.10
CA ARG A 575 -4.80 22.84 -87.40
C ARG A 575 -4.94 21.32 -87.40
N SER A 576 -4.71 20.65 -88.53
CA SER A 576 -4.82 19.19 -88.65
C SER A 576 -3.75 18.41 -87.87
N SER A 577 -2.57 19.02 -87.68
CA SER A 577 -1.51 18.49 -86.82
C SER A 577 -1.71 18.89 -85.36
N SER A 578 -2.32 20.05 -85.08
CA SER A 578 -2.72 20.48 -83.73
C SER A 578 -3.80 19.58 -83.13
N THR A 579 -4.84 19.16 -83.87
CA THR A 579 -5.83 18.20 -83.32
C THR A 579 -5.26 16.80 -83.09
N ARG A 580 -4.21 16.42 -83.83
CA ARG A 580 -3.39 15.24 -83.53
C ARG A 580 -2.48 15.45 -82.33
N LEU A 581 -1.98 16.67 -82.12
CA LEU A 581 -1.21 17.04 -80.94
C LEU A 581 -2.09 16.99 -79.68
N THR A 582 -3.30 17.57 -79.70
CA THR A 582 -4.21 17.56 -78.55
C THR A 582 -4.62 16.13 -78.19
N THR A 583 -4.98 15.29 -79.15
CA THR A 583 -5.35 13.88 -78.87
C THR A 583 -4.19 12.99 -78.42
N VAL A 584 -2.94 13.38 -78.68
CA VAL A 584 -1.74 12.76 -78.08
C VAL A 584 -1.43 13.37 -76.71
N GLN A 585 -1.68 14.66 -76.51
CA GLN A 585 -1.49 15.40 -75.25
C GLN A 585 -2.53 15.00 -74.20
N GLU A 586 -3.77 14.72 -74.59
CA GLU A 586 -4.83 14.14 -73.76
C GLU A 586 -4.40 12.76 -73.25
N LYS A 587 -3.93 11.87 -74.14
CA LYS A 587 -3.40 10.55 -73.76
C LYS A 587 -2.14 10.61 -72.90
N LEU A 588 -1.28 11.62 -73.14
CA LEU A 588 -0.13 11.88 -72.29
C LEU A 588 -0.57 12.36 -70.90
N GLN A 589 -1.62 13.19 -70.80
CA GLN A 589 -2.21 13.60 -69.52
C GLN A 589 -2.95 12.46 -68.82
N GLU A 590 -3.59 11.55 -69.54
CA GLU A 590 -4.19 10.32 -68.99
C GLU A 590 -3.10 9.41 -68.40
N ALA A 591 -2.07 9.08 -69.18
CA ALA A 591 -0.92 8.30 -68.69
C ALA A 591 -0.17 9.00 -67.54
N GLN A 592 -0.11 10.34 -67.53
CA GLN A 592 0.44 11.11 -66.40
C GLN A 592 -0.43 11.03 -65.15
N LYS A 593 -1.78 11.05 -65.27
CA LYS A 593 -2.70 10.86 -64.14
C LYS A 593 -2.61 9.43 -63.61
N GLU A 594 -2.56 8.42 -64.47
CA GLU A 594 -2.37 7.02 -64.08
C GLU A 594 -1.02 6.83 -63.36
N MET A 595 0.06 7.42 -63.89
CA MET A 595 1.38 7.41 -63.24
C MET A 595 1.35 8.12 -61.87
N GLN A 596 0.68 9.27 -61.77
CA GLN A 596 0.52 10.01 -60.51
C GLN A 596 -0.34 9.25 -59.50
N GLU A 597 -1.39 8.55 -59.94
CA GLU A 597 -2.21 7.72 -59.05
C GLU A 597 -1.47 6.47 -58.58
N LEU A 598 -0.68 5.84 -59.45
CA LEU A 598 0.22 4.74 -59.07
C LEU A 598 1.34 5.21 -58.12
N GLN A 599 1.89 6.41 -58.33
CA GLN A 599 2.83 7.04 -57.38
C GLN A 599 2.15 7.26 -56.03
N ARG A 600 0.97 7.88 -56.00
CA ARG A 600 0.19 8.11 -54.78
C ARG A 600 -0.13 6.81 -54.04
N ARG A 601 -0.51 5.74 -54.75
CA ARG A 601 -0.76 4.41 -54.17
C ARG A 601 0.51 3.74 -53.64
N LEU A 602 1.68 3.99 -54.26
CA LEU A 602 2.98 3.53 -53.76
C LEU A 602 3.46 4.34 -52.54
N GLU A 603 3.12 5.64 -52.48
CA GLU A 603 3.34 6.50 -51.32
C GLU A 603 2.44 6.07 -50.15
N GLU A 604 1.13 5.87 -50.38
CA GLU A 604 0.17 5.33 -49.41
C GLU A 604 0.65 3.98 -48.83
N ALA A 605 0.98 3.00 -49.70
CA ALA A 605 1.53 1.72 -49.25
C ALA A 605 2.90 1.83 -48.55
N GLY A 606 3.69 2.84 -48.89
CA GLY A 606 4.95 3.18 -48.24
C GLY A 606 4.75 3.74 -46.82
N GLU A 607 3.77 4.62 -46.65
CA GLU A 607 3.36 5.16 -45.34
C GLU A 607 2.73 4.08 -44.46
N GLU A 608 1.89 3.21 -45.02
CA GLU A 608 1.33 2.04 -44.33
C GLU A 608 2.46 1.11 -43.84
N ALA A 609 3.38 0.70 -44.72
CA ALA A 609 4.51 -0.14 -44.36
C ALA A 609 5.47 0.54 -43.37
N GLN A 610 5.63 1.86 -43.41
CA GLN A 610 6.38 2.60 -42.38
C GLN A 610 5.62 2.67 -41.06
N GLY A 611 4.28 2.77 -41.09
CA GLY A 611 3.41 2.68 -39.93
C GLY A 611 3.47 1.31 -39.26
N GLU A 612 3.50 0.23 -40.05
CA GLU A 612 3.70 -1.13 -39.56
C GLU A 612 5.09 -1.35 -38.96
N ARG A 613 6.15 -0.84 -39.59
CA ARG A 613 7.50 -0.85 -38.99
C ARG A 613 7.53 -0.11 -37.65
N LYS A 614 6.96 1.10 -37.58
CA LYS A 614 6.81 1.86 -36.32
C LYS A 614 5.94 1.14 -35.27
N ARG A 615 5.00 0.28 -35.68
CA ARG A 615 4.24 -0.60 -34.76
C ARG A 615 5.11 -1.77 -34.28
N ALA A 616 5.87 -2.41 -35.16
CA ALA A 616 6.81 -3.49 -34.82
C ALA A 616 7.92 -3.00 -33.87
N GLU A 617 8.57 -1.88 -34.18
CA GLU A 617 9.56 -1.20 -33.32
C GLU A 617 8.99 -0.92 -31.92
N ARG A 618 7.74 -0.45 -31.82
CA ARG A 618 7.05 -0.25 -30.53
C ARG A 618 6.78 -1.57 -29.80
N LEU A 619 6.42 -2.64 -30.50
CA LEU A 619 6.22 -3.95 -29.90
C LEU A 619 7.55 -4.55 -29.41
N GLU A 620 8.65 -4.39 -30.15
CA GLU A 620 10.00 -4.79 -29.73
C GLU A 620 10.44 -4.02 -28.48
N VAL A 621 10.25 -2.69 -28.44
CA VAL A 621 10.54 -1.87 -27.25
C VAL A 621 9.66 -2.27 -26.06
N ASN A 622 8.36 -2.53 -26.28
CA ASN A 622 7.46 -3.00 -25.22
C ASN A 622 7.85 -4.38 -24.71
N LEU A 623 8.23 -5.32 -25.57
CA LEU A 623 8.74 -6.64 -25.18
C LEU A 623 10.07 -6.54 -24.44
N ALA A 624 10.97 -5.63 -24.84
CA ALA A 624 12.21 -5.37 -24.11
C ALA A 624 11.94 -4.78 -22.71
N ALA A 625 11.00 -3.83 -22.60
CA ALA A 625 10.59 -3.26 -21.31
C ALA A 625 9.93 -4.31 -20.40
N LEU A 626 9.04 -5.14 -20.93
CA LEU A 626 8.33 -6.18 -20.17
C LEU A 626 9.26 -7.33 -19.76
N ASN A 627 10.31 -7.62 -20.54
CA ASN A 627 11.40 -8.52 -20.12
C ASN A 627 12.28 -7.89 -19.01
N GLN A 628 12.55 -6.58 -19.04
CA GLN A 628 13.23 -5.90 -17.94
C GLN A 628 12.39 -5.88 -16.66
N GLU A 629 11.07 -5.67 -16.77
CA GLU A 629 10.13 -5.75 -15.65
C GLU A 629 10.06 -7.17 -15.08
N LYS A 630 9.96 -8.20 -15.94
CA LYS A 630 10.05 -9.61 -15.56
C LYS A 630 11.34 -9.91 -14.78
N HIS A 631 12.50 -9.45 -15.25
CA HIS A 631 13.77 -9.66 -14.54
C HIS A 631 13.84 -8.91 -13.20
N ARG A 632 13.27 -7.70 -13.09
CA ARG A 632 13.16 -7.00 -11.78
C ARG A 632 12.27 -7.77 -10.81
N LEU A 633 11.13 -8.28 -11.27
CA LEU A 633 10.24 -9.11 -10.46
C LEU A 633 10.88 -10.45 -10.07
N GLU A 634 11.70 -11.05 -10.94
CA GLU A 634 12.52 -12.22 -10.60
C GLU A 634 13.56 -11.89 -9.51
N GLU A 635 14.29 -10.77 -9.63
CA GLU A 635 15.23 -10.31 -8.59
C GLU A 635 14.52 -9.99 -7.26
N GLU A 636 13.36 -9.33 -7.29
CA GLU A 636 12.56 -9.02 -6.09
C GLU A 636 11.99 -10.28 -5.43
N MET A 637 11.61 -11.29 -6.22
CA MET A 637 11.19 -12.59 -5.71
C MET A 637 12.34 -13.39 -5.11
N GLU A 638 13.56 -13.35 -5.67
CA GLU A 638 14.73 -13.96 -5.01
C GLU A 638 15.12 -13.22 -3.73
N ARG A 639 15.15 -11.87 -3.72
CA ARG A 639 15.35 -11.09 -2.48
C ARG A 639 14.34 -11.45 -1.40
N SER A 640 13.04 -11.56 -1.75
CA SER A 640 12.01 -11.94 -0.79
C SER A 640 12.15 -13.38 -0.29
N LYS A 641 12.71 -14.30 -1.08
CA LYS A 641 13.08 -15.65 -0.61
C LYS A 641 14.28 -15.61 0.35
N GLU A 642 15.33 -14.85 0.02
CA GLU A 642 16.50 -14.65 0.90
C GLU A 642 16.09 -14.04 2.25
N GLU A 643 15.24 -13.01 2.23
CA GLU A 643 14.66 -12.39 3.43
C GLU A 643 13.83 -13.39 4.25
N ARG A 644 13.00 -14.23 3.62
CA ARG A 644 12.24 -15.28 4.30
C ARG A 644 13.14 -16.33 4.94
N VAL A 645 14.20 -16.77 4.26
CA VAL A 645 15.17 -17.74 4.81
C VAL A 645 15.96 -17.14 5.97
N GLU A 646 16.34 -15.85 5.90
CA GLU A 646 16.99 -15.15 7.00
C GLU A 646 16.03 -14.90 8.18
N GLU A 647 14.74 -14.63 7.94
CA GLU A 647 13.72 -14.61 9.00
C GLU A 647 13.52 -15.98 9.63
N GLU A 648 13.43 -17.06 8.85
CA GLU A 648 13.28 -18.43 9.35
C GLU A 648 14.50 -18.84 10.18
N ARG A 649 15.71 -18.49 9.73
CA ARG A 649 16.96 -18.65 10.48
C ARG A 649 16.94 -17.87 11.81
N ARG A 650 16.42 -16.64 11.82
CA ARG A 650 16.25 -15.83 13.06
C ARG A 650 15.21 -16.43 14.00
N ARG A 651 14.10 -16.96 13.47
CA ARG A 651 13.07 -17.67 14.26
C ARG A 651 13.65 -18.90 14.92
N GLN A 652 14.40 -19.73 14.18
CA GLN A 652 15.11 -20.88 14.74
C GLN A 652 16.13 -20.47 15.81
N GLU A 653 16.88 -19.38 15.62
CA GLU A 653 17.75 -18.85 16.68
C GLU A 653 16.97 -18.43 17.94
N THR A 654 15.80 -17.79 17.79
CA THR A 654 14.96 -17.41 18.95
C THR A 654 14.32 -18.61 19.64
N GLU A 655 13.89 -19.62 18.89
CA GLU A 655 13.37 -20.88 19.44
C GLU A 655 14.46 -21.62 20.22
N ASN A 656 15.68 -21.73 19.67
CA ASN A 656 16.80 -22.35 20.37
C ASN A 656 17.14 -21.59 21.68
N ARG A 657 17.14 -20.24 21.65
CA ARG A 657 17.31 -19.40 22.85
C ARG A 657 16.18 -19.58 23.86
N GLU A 658 14.94 -19.74 23.41
CA GLU A 658 13.82 -20.07 24.28
C GLU A 658 13.97 -21.46 24.91
N GLU A 659 14.42 -22.47 24.17
CA GLU A 659 14.72 -23.78 24.73
C GLU A 659 15.84 -23.72 25.79
N ASP A 660 16.91 -22.97 25.53
CA ASP A 660 17.99 -22.77 26.50
C ASP A 660 17.52 -22.06 27.76
N LEU A 661 16.73 -20.98 27.64
CA LEU A 661 16.09 -20.32 28.79
C LEU A 661 15.11 -21.25 29.53
N ARG A 662 14.42 -22.16 28.82
CA ARG A 662 13.55 -23.17 29.44
C ARG A 662 14.37 -24.24 30.18
N ARG A 663 15.56 -24.60 29.69
CA ARG A 663 16.54 -25.47 30.38
C ARG A 663 17.06 -24.79 31.65
N GLU A 664 17.57 -23.56 31.55
CA GLU A 664 18.04 -22.75 32.69
C GLU A 664 16.95 -22.58 33.78
N VAL A 665 15.71 -22.24 33.38
CA VAL A 665 14.58 -22.14 34.32
C VAL A 665 14.24 -23.50 34.95
N GLY A 666 14.46 -24.61 34.25
CA GLY A 666 14.39 -25.97 34.81
C GLY A 666 15.45 -26.22 35.87
N GLU A 667 16.71 -25.90 35.58
CA GLU A 667 17.84 -26.04 36.51
C GLU A 667 17.71 -25.13 37.74
N LEU A 668 17.25 -23.89 37.57
CA LEU A 668 16.97 -22.98 38.69
C LEU A 668 15.79 -23.46 39.56
N ARG A 669 14.81 -24.17 38.99
CA ARG A 669 13.73 -24.83 39.76
C ARG A 669 14.26 -26.04 40.53
N GLU A 670 15.12 -26.85 39.92
CA GLU A 670 15.86 -27.94 40.58
C GLU A 670 16.71 -27.42 41.75
N GLU A 671 17.53 -26.40 41.52
CA GLU A 671 18.32 -25.72 42.56
C GLU A 671 17.44 -25.20 43.69
N ARG A 672 16.34 -24.52 43.36
CA ARG A 672 15.39 -24.03 44.37
C ARG A 672 14.81 -25.17 45.19
N ARG A 673 14.52 -26.33 44.58
CA ARG A 673 14.06 -27.54 45.29
C ARG A 673 15.15 -28.06 46.24
N ARG A 674 16.38 -28.27 45.74
CA ARG A 674 17.54 -28.72 46.53
C ARG A 674 17.87 -27.76 47.70
N ARG A 675 17.71 -26.45 47.50
CA ARG A 675 17.88 -25.43 48.55
C ARG A 675 16.83 -25.54 49.65
N VAL A 676 15.55 -25.77 49.29
CA VAL A 676 14.45 -26.00 50.23
C VAL A 676 14.61 -27.33 50.98
N GLU A 677 14.91 -28.42 50.28
CA GLU A 677 15.25 -29.73 50.86
C GLU A 677 16.36 -29.56 51.92
N GLY A 678 17.45 -28.87 51.57
CA GLY A 678 18.53 -28.56 52.50
C GLY A 678 18.17 -27.60 53.64
N ASP A 679 17.17 -26.72 53.49
CA ASP A 679 16.65 -25.88 54.59
C ASP A 679 15.79 -26.68 55.57
N GLU A 680 15.08 -27.70 55.11
CA GLU A 680 14.35 -28.65 55.96
C GLU A 680 15.33 -29.55 56.73
N GLU A 681 16.39 -30.03 56.08
CA GLU A 681 17.49 -30.72 56.75
C GLU A 681 18.19 -29.82 57.78
N ARG A 682 18.50 -28.55 57.45
CA ARG A 682 19.08 -27.59 58.41
C ARG A 682 18.18 -27.38 59.63
N LYS A 683 16.86 -27.21 59.45
CA LYS A 683 15.89 -27.08 60.55
C LYS A 683 15.86 -28.34 61.42
N LYS A 684 15.88 -29.53 60.80
CA LYS A 684 15.93 -30.80 61.52
C LYS A 684 17.21 -30.94 62.35
N LEU A 685 18.38 -30.68 61.73
CA LEU A 685 19.67 -30.71 62.43
C LEU A 685 19.75 -29.67 63.55
N GLN A 686 19.10 -28.50 63.41
CA GLN A 686 18.98 -27.53 64.49
C GLN A 686 18.14 -28.07 65.66
N LEU A 687 17.00 -28.72 65.39
CA LEU A 687 16.17 -29.35 66.44
C LEU A 687 16.92 -30.50 67.14
N ASP A 688 17.65 -31.33 66.39
CA ASP A 688 18.49 -32.42 66.91
C ASP A 688 19.67 -31.88 67.73
N LEU A 689 20.28 -30.76 67.31
CA LEU A 689 21.30 -30.03 68.08
C LEU A 689 20.72 -29.43 69.36
N GLU A 690 19.52 -28.84 69.31
CA GLU A 690 18.84 -28.33 70.49
C GLU A 690 18.49 -29.43 71.50
N GLN A 691 18.06 -30.61 71.04
CA GLN A 691 17.88 -31.78 71.91
C GLN A 691 19.21 -32.24 72.50
N SER A 692 20.25 -32.31 71.68
CA SER A 692 21.61 -32.68 72.09
C SER A 692 22.16 -31.70 73.12
N GLU A 693 21.92 -30.39 72.99
CA GLU A 693 22.25 -29.38 73.98
C GLU A 693 21.46 -29.54 75.28
N LYS A 694 20.15 -29.85 75.20
CA LYS A 694 19.32 -30.10 76.39
C LYS A 694 19.84 -31.31 77.16
N GLY A 695 20.22 -32.39 76.47
CA GLY A 695 20.92 -33.54 77.05
C GLY A 695 22.30 -33.20 77.61
N ARG A 696 23.14 -32.46 76.85
CA ARG A 696 24.46 -31.99 77.29
C ARG A 696 24.37 -31.15 78.57
N LYS A 697 23.39 -30.25 78.66
CA LYS A 697 23.10 -29.41 79.84
C LYS A 697 22.53 -30.20 81.03
N GLN A 698 21.96 -31.39 80.81
CA GLN A 698 21.61 -32.33 81.89
C GLN A 698 22.86 -33.08 82.37
N LEU A 699 23.65 -33.64 81.45
CA LEU A 699 24.92 -34.31 81.74
C LEU A 699 25.95 -33.38 82.39
N GLU A 700 25.96 -32.08 82.08
CA GLU A 700 26.77 -31.07 82.78
C GLU A 700 26.34 -30.89 84.24
N LYS A 701 25.04 -30.89 84.53
CA LYS A 701 24.52 -30.81 85.91
C LYS A 701 24.84 -32.08 86.69
N GLU A 702 24.81 -33.23 86.05
CA GLU A 702 25.21 -34.50 86.66
C GLU A 702 26.72 -34.59 86.85
N SER A 703 27.52 -34.18 85.86
CA SER A 703 28.98 -34.03 85.96
C SER A 703 29.39 -33.03 87.05
N TRP A 704 28.62 -31.96 87.25
CA TRP A 704 28.86 -31.01 88.35
C TRP A 704 28.52 -31.65 89.71
N ARG A 705 27.35 -32.28 89.86
CA ARG A 705 26.99 -33.04 91.07
C ARG A 705 28.04 -34.11 91.42
N MET A 706 28.52 -34.85 90.41
CA MET A 706 29.56 -35.87 90.58
C MET A 706 30.93 -35.25 90.90
N ARG A 707 31.27 -34.06 90.37
CA ARG A 707 32.48 -33.33 90.77
C ARG A 707 32.41 -32.82 92.19
N THR A 708 31.32 -32.19 92.62
CA THR A 708 31.14 -31.78 94.02
C THR A 708 31.16 -32.98 94.98
N LEU A 709 30.64 -34.14 94.55
CA LEU A 709 30.75 -35.39 95.30
C LEU A 709 32.21 -35.90 95.36
N LEU A 710 32.96 -35.80 94.25
CA LEU A 710 34.37 -36.19 94.18
C LEU A 710 35.26 -35.24 94.97
N GLU A 711 35.08 -33.92 94.90
CA GLU A 711 35.77 -32.91 95.71
C GLU A 711 35.54 -33.17 97.22
N GLY A 712 34.31 -33.55 97.59
CA GLY A 712 34.00 -34.03 98.95
C GLY A 712 34.72 -35.33 99.33
N LYS A 713 35.03 -36.20 98.37
CA LYS A 713 35.82 -37.43 98.59
C LYS A 713 37.32 -37.21 98.52
N GLU A 714 37.80 -36.24 97.74
CA GLU A 714 39.20 -35.83 97.68
C GLU A 714 39.59 -35.08 98.96
N THR A 715 38.73 -34.22 99.51
CA THR A 715 38.94 -33.62 100.84
C THR A 715 38.93 -34.66 101.97
N GLU A 716 38.00 -35.63 101.95
CA GLU A 716 38.05 -36.81 102.84
C GLU A 716 39.34 -37.64 102.68
N LEU A 717 39.87 -37.76 101.47
CA LEU A 717 41.11 -38.50 101.17
C LEU A 717 42.35 -37.68 101.54
N GLU A 718 42.34 -36.36 101.40
CA GLU A 718 43.40 -35.47 101.88
C GLU A 718 43.51 -35.54 103.39
N GLU A 719 42.39 -35.53 104.14
CA GLU A 719 42.44 -35.74 105.58
C GLU A 719 43.08 -37.08 105.95
N LYS A 720 42.68 -38.17 105.28
CA LYS A 720 43.25 -39.51 105.48
C LYS A 720 44.73 -39.55 105.08
N THR A 721 45.12 -38.82 104.04
CA THR A 721 46.49 -38.74 103.52
C THR A 721 47.39 -37.91 104.43
N ARG A 722 46.91 -36.79 104.98
CA ARG A 722 47.64 -35.98 105.98
C ARG A 722 47.98 -36.83 107.20
N ARG A 723 46.98 -37.54 107.76
CA ARG A 723 47.15 -38.53 108.84
C ARG A 723 48.16 -39.63 108.47
N LEU A 724 48.15 -40.13 107.23
CA LEU A 724 49.16 -41.07 106.72
C LEU A 724 50.57 -40.44 106.58
N THR A 725 50.68 -39.16 106.20
CA THR A 725 51.99 -38.47 106.14
C THR A 725 52.58 -38.17 107.51
N GLU A 726 51.74 -38.01 108.53
CA GLU A 726 52.16 -37.91 109.94
C GLU A 726 52.75 -39.25 110.39
N VAL A 727 51.99 -40.35 110.29
CA VAL A 727 52.43 -41.71 110.62
C VAL A 727 53.66 -42.16 109.81
N THR A 728 53.80 -41.76 108.55
CA THR A 728 54.99 -42.10 107.74
C THR A 728 56.19 -41.19 107.99
N LYS A 729 56.02 -39.96 108.50
CA LYS A 729 57.14 -39.15 109.04
C LYS A 729 57.67 -39.78 110.33
N GLU A 730 56.80 -40.25 111.21
CA GLU A 730 57.16 -41.01 112.41
C GLU A 730 57.94 -42.29 112.05
N GLY A 731 57.41 -43.11 111.13
CA GLY A 731 58.11 -44.28 110.60
C GLY A 731 59.44 -43.93 109.88
N GLY A 732 59.51 -42.77 109.21
CA GLY A 732 60.71 -42.28 108.55
C GLY A 732 61.81 -41.81 109.51
N ALA A 733 61.43 -41.25 110.68
CA ALA A 733 62.35 -40.94 111.76
C ALA A 733 62.99 -42.22 112.31
N LEU A 734 62.15 -43.21 112.66
CA LEU A 734 62.59 -44.54 113.14
C LEU A 734 63.51 -45.24 112.12
N LYS A 735 63.25 -45.13 110.81
CA LYS A 735 64.14 -45.68 109.79
C LYS A 735 65.50 -44.95 109.73
N LYS A 736 65.56 -43.63 109.93
CA LYS A 736 66.84 -42.90 109.96
C LYS A 736 67.72 -43.31 111.15
N GLU A 737 67.10 -43.66 112.28
CA GLU A 737 67.82 -44.26 113.41
C GLU A 737 68.35 -45.67 113.05
N MET A 738 67.53 -46.48 112.37
CA MET A 738 67.97 -47.80 111.88
C MET A 738 69.16 -47.74 110.91
N GLU A 739 69.19 -46.80 109.96
CA GLU A 739 70.32 -46.70 109.02
C GLU A 739 71.61 -46.18 109.69
N ARG A 740 71.52 -45.24 110.65
CA ARG A 740 72.67 -44.81 111.47
C ARG A 740 73.33 -46.00 112.20
N LEU A 741 72.52 -46.95 112.69
CA LEU A 741 73.01 -48.18 113.31
C LEU A 741 73.69 -49.13 112.29
N LYS A 742 73.27 -49.13 111.02
CA LYS A 742 73.94 -49.90 109.95
C LYS A 742 75.24 -49.26 109.47
N GLU A 743 75.31 -47.94 109.33
CA GLU A 743 76.55 -47.24 108.94
C GLU A 743 77.69 -47.54 109.92
N GLY A 744 77.40 -47.56 111.23
CA GLY A 744 78.34 -48.01 112.25
C GLY A 744 78.81 -49.46 112.05
N ALA A 745 77.93 -50.35 111.60
CA ALA A 745 78.24 -51.75 111.32
C ALA A 745 78.99 -51.97 109.98
N VAL A 746 78.90 -51.05 109.01
CA VAL A 746 79.69 -51.09 107.77
C VAL A 746 81.12 -50.66 108.03
N LYS A 747 81.32 -49.51 108.70
CA LYS A 747 82.67 -49.01 109.06
C LYS A 747 83.47 -50.03 109.87
N ALA A 748 82.80 -50.77 110.77
CA ALA A 748 83.41 -51.87 111.52
C ALA A 748 83.99 -53.00 110.63
N LYS A 749 83.42 -53.26 109.45
CA LYS A 749 83.88 -54.29 108.50
C LYS A 749 84.98 -53.81 107.55
N GLU A 750 85.12 -52.50 107.34
CA GLU A 750 86.16 -51.94 106.47
C GLU A 750 87.51 -51.92 107.19
N MET A 751 87.53 -51.47 108.46
CA MET A 751 88.68 -51.63 109.36
C MET A 751 89.13 -53.10 109.50
N GLU A 752 88.22 -54.06 109.33
CA GLU A 752 88.48 -55.50 109.37
C GLU A 752 89.11 -56.07 108.09
N ARG A 753 89.16 -55.29 106.99
CA ARG A 753 89.80 -55.66 105.72
C ARG A 753 91.21 -55.10 105.60
N GLU A 754 91.41 -53.81 105.85
CA GLU A 754 92.72 -53.15 105.71
C GLU A 754 93.81 -53.87 106.53
N ASN A 755 93.44 -54.28 107.75
CA ASN A 755 94.27 -55.05 108.66
C ASN A 755 94.75 -56.41 108.06
N LYS A 756 93.94 -57.04 107.20
CA LYS A 756 94.26 -58.31 106.51
C LYS A 756 95.13 -58.13 105.27
N GLU A 757 95.31 -56.90 104.78
CA GLU A 757 96.12 -56.61 103.58
C GLU A 757 97.52 -56.10 103.94
N LEU A 758 97.62 -55.25 104.97
CA LEU A 758 98.90 -54.93 105.62
C LEU A 758 99.66 -56.20 106.05
N GLN A 759 98.94 -57.22 106.53
CA GLN A 759 99.50 -58.50 106.93
C GLN A 759 100.08 -59.33 105.77
N LYS A 760 99.69 -59.07 104.51
CA LYS A 760 100.26 -59.75 103.33
C LYS A 760 101.56 -59.08 102.86
N GLN A 761 101.62 -57.75 102.90
CA GLN A 761 102.74 -56.95 102.39
C GLN A 761 104.09 -57.43 102.96
N ALA A 762 104.14 -57.62 104.29
CA ALA A 762 105.34 -58.05 105.03
C ALA A 762 105.88 -59.46 104.65
N THR A 763 105.19 -60.23 103.81
CA THR A 763 105.58 -61.61 103.46
C THR A 763 106.54 -61.69 102.27
N ILE A 764 106.46 -60.74 101.32
CA ILE A 764 107.16 -60.82 100.04
C ILE A 764 108.58 -60.24 100.15
N ASP A 765 108.76 -59.18 100.94
CA ASP A 765 110.04 -58.53 101.25
C ASP A 765 111.09 -59.48 101.88
N LYS A 766 110.68 -60.69 102.29
CA LYS A 766 111.56 -61.73 102.79
C LYS A 766 112.31 -62.52 101.71
N ARG A 767 111.89 -62.46 100.44
CA ARG A 767 112.60 -63.15 99.34
C ARG A 767 113.80 -62.33 98.84
N THR A 768 113.65 -61.01 98.82
CA THR A 768 114.71 -60.04 99.16
C THR A 768 115.90 -60.04 98.18
N LEU A 769 117.14 -60.34 98.60
CA LEU A 769 117.51 -61.24 99.70
C LEU A 769 118.49 -62.29 99.15
N ALA A 770 117.97 -63.43 98.68
CA ALA A 770 118.79 -64.60 98.38
C ALA A 770 119.69 -64.48 97.13
N THR A 771 119.11 -64.20 95.96
CA THR A 771 119.63 -64.71 94.68
C THR A 771 120.69 -63.85 93.95
N LEU A 772 121.36 -62.92 94.65
CA LEU A 772 122.39 -62.04 94.07
C LEU A 772 123.72 -62.01 94.84
N ARG A 773 123.98 -62.96 95.75
CA ARG A 773 125.22 -62.99 96.55
C ARG A 773 126.23 -64.09 96.19
N GLU A 774 125.92 -64.89 95.17
CA GLU A 774 126.90 -65.50 94.29
C GLU A 774 126.73 -64.83 92.91
N VAL A 775 127.48 -63.80 92.50
CA VAL A 775 128.61 -63.03 93.07
C VAL A 775 128.42 -61.59 92.54
N ARG A 776 128.38 -60.48 93.32
CA ARG A 776 129.51 -59.77 94.00
C ARG A 776 129.02 -58.50 94.76
N GLY A 777 129.56 -58.21 95.96
CA GLY A 777 129.88 -56.85 96.51
C GLY A 777 128.82 -55.75 96.85
N GLY A 778 128.56 -55.55 98.17
CA GLY A 778 128.31 -54.25 98.89
C GLY A 778 126.97 -53.45 98.74
N GLY A 779 126.32 -52.87 99.77
CA GLY A 779 126.42 -52.96 101.26
C GLY A 779 125.64 -51.87 102.09
N GLY A 780 125.21 -52.16 103.36
CA GLY A 780 124.93 -51.17 104.48
C GLY A 780 123.49 -50.99 105.14
N GLY A 781 123.37 -50.82 106.49
CA GLY A 781 122.39 -49.90 107.20
C GLY A 781 121.31 -50.29 108.31
N PHE A 782 121.59 -50.04 109.63
CA PHE A 782 120.86 -49.67 110.92
C PHE A 782 119.29 -49.67 111.33
N GLU A 783 119.00 -50.06 112.62
CA GLU A 783 118.07 -49.60 113.78
C GLU A 783 116.53 -49.14 113.70
N PRO A 784 115.73 -48.64 114.76
CA PRO A 784 115.78 -48.48 116.28
C PRO A 784 114.45 -48.70 117.19
N HIS A 785 114.51 -48.47 118.55
CA HIS A 785 113.50 -48.10 119.64
C HIS A 785 112.23 -48.95 120.13
N ARG A 786 111.48 -48.54 121.24
CA ARG A 786 110.69 -49.44 122.18
C ARG A 786 109.46 -48.91 123.04
N GLN A 787 108.45 -49.81 123.32
CA GLN A 787 107.56 -50.03 124.55
C GLN A 787 106.39 -49.05 124.97
N ILE A 788 105.37 -49.34 125.84
CA ILE A 788 104.50 -50.54 126.22
C ILE A 788 103.31 -50.21 127.25
N GLU A 789 102.39 -51.17 127.57
CA GLU A 789 101.42 -51.34 128.73
C GLU A 789 99.87 -51.06 128.63
N PHE A 790 99.02 -51.45 129.64
CA PHE A 790 97.78 -52.29 129.43
C PHE A 790 96.53 -52.13 130.40
N LYS A 791 95.31 -52.60 129.98
CA LYS A 791 94.02 -52.92 130.75
C LYS A 791 93.01 -51.76 131.01
N CYS A 792 91.69 -51.86 131.40
CA CYS A 792 90.52 -52.82 131.40
C CYS A 792 89.25 -52.10 132.03
N PHE A 793 87.96 -52.55 132.09
CA PHE A 793 87.01 -53.32 131.20
C PHE A 793 85.52 -53.33 131.76
N TYR A 794 84.49 -53.59 130.90
CA TYR A 794 83.04 -53.99 131.13
C TYR A 794 81.90 -53.07 131.71
N LEU A 795 80.80 -52.97 130.93
CA LEU A 795 79.35 -52.77 131.29
C LEU A 795 78.88 -51.37 131.79
N SER A 796 77.57 -51.00 131.82
CA SER A 796 76.31 -51.74 131.55
C SER A 796 75.32 -51.01 130.58
N ARG A 797 73.97 -51.11 130.73
CA ARG A 797 72.99 -50.97 129.60
C ARG A 797 71.48 -50.77 129.99
N LEU A 798 70.64 -50.31 129.03
CA LEU A 798 69.13 -50.27 129.00
C LEU A 798 68.46 -49.16 129.86
N ARG A 799 67.24 -48.63 129.60
CA ARG A 799 66.26 -48.55 128.46
C ARG A 799 65.22 -47.46 128.83
N SER A 800 64.42 -46.87 127.92
CA SER A 800 64.31 -46.99 126.45
C SER A 800 64.30 -45.60 125.84
#